data_AF-A0A182F273-F1
#
_entry.id   AF-A0A182F273-F1
#
_cell.length_a   1.000
_cell.length_b   1.000
_cell.length_c   1.000
_cell.angle_alpha   90.00
_cell.angle_beta   90.00
_cell.angle_gamma   90.00
#
_symmetry.space_group_name_H-M   'P 1'
#
loop_
_entity.id
_entity.type
_entity.pdbx_description
1 polymer ?
#
loop_
_entity_poly.entity_id
_entity_poly.type
_entity_poly.pdbx_seq_one_letter_code
_entity_poly.pdbx_strand_id
1 'polypeptide(L)'
;MKPAASNISFSKKNAADMLGAIIDRLPEGMPNPTVRRLAKLKQQLNRQNNSIAELKRKIREKEAMKPKADCDREELIFLKNRLQKEVEVQHKLLALLVQEQRKEGTSAKDWETIRLCPDKLDEQSCNPWALGSESVEQRGFSFDSNLSPMSSLELVGTGPRTDAEVCDKLTERMEKELMNRDRVIHILQSRLEQLIVDVRKVKQQGGVPGCNAVPVNPRFCEADLVRRLEFYRNNTETLGKNLQQMDQALKTIQRELGTVEDEQQANTMPRSTSVTNTTGTSRPVQESANISSTDWKTLCDERCSNAAVPQFGQQAATTPPQPFCTKELEVQKQYNLLLQEYTRKAAECQQLSDRLMIAGTAKEGVQDQSTECAERELLKKRCAELLDERDEFRVLIREQSVQLEDYRAKFRSAQQKVEEQKLQIDKQQTTNRRIEQQINFEIQQIKKKFQKQLRELTPYPRLLEDAEAKVEKLKHSNQKLYSELERTLQQVKLLEERLNAAQGSKGEEVQKAVELLQLELEHLQQRQEAMQKEKQAAEEEAARKQLELDELRTGSAKIIARTNQRMEQERQAAQERYGQLETELAQCRAEASFNISNREEALREMHHQIKVLSGSFDDAQLQIQSLRNQLAYLQNEKLLCLE
;
A
#
# COMPACT_ATOMS: atom_id res chain seq x y z
N MET A 1 2.21 -5.82 -92.01
CA MET A 1 3.44 -5.64 -91.20
C MET A 1 3.16 -6.15 -89.80
N LYS A 2 3.88 -7.19 -89.36
CA LYS A 2 3.84 -7.75 -87.99
C LYS A 2 5.00 -7.18 -87.18
N PRO A 3 4.84 -6.99 -85.85
CA PRO A 3 5.93 -7.26 -84.90
C PRO A 3 5.44 -8.27 -83.85
N ALA A 4 6.04 -9.45 -83.73
CA ALA A 4 7.29 -9.75 -83.01
C ALA A 4 7.13 -9.63 -81.48
N ALA A 5 6.70 -10.72 -80.86
CA ALA A 5 6.73 -10.94 -79.41
C ALA A 5 8.09 -11.54 -79.02
N SER A 6 8.84 -10.84 -78.17
CA SER A 6 10.03 -11.35 -77.50
C SER A 6 9.67 -11.80 -76.08
N ASN A 7 9.92 -13.08 -75.81
CA ASN A 7 9.83 -13.69 -74.49
C ASN A 7 11.03 -13.26 -73.62
N ILE A 8 10.76 -12.73 -72.42
CA ILE A 8 11.73 -12.67 -71.32
C ILE A 8 11.06 -13.32 -70.11
N SER A 9 11.45 -14.55 -69.81
CA SER A 9 11.07 -15.27 -68.59
C SER A 9 11.99 -14.83 -67.43
N PHE A 10 11.48 -14.01 -66.52
CA PHE A 10 12.15 -13.76 -65.24
C PHE A 10 11.76 -14.86 -64.24
N SER A 11 12.73 -15.69 -63.91
CA SER A 11 12.62 -16.84 -62.99
C SER A 11 12.30 -16.39 -61.56
N LYS A 12 11.25 -16.96 -60.98
CA LYS A 12 10.84 -16.80 -59.57
C LYS A 12 11.90 -17.28 -58.55
N LYS A 13 13.03 -17.86 -58.98
CA LYS A 13 14.12 -18.29 -58.08
C LYS A 13 14.88 -17.12 -57.44
N ASN A 14 15.01 -15.98 -58.11
CA ASN A 14 15.89 -14.90 -57.61
C ASN A 14 15.31 -14.09 -56.43
N ALA A 15 14.01 -14.19 -56.13
CA ALA A 15 13.42 -13.52 -54.97
C ALA A 15 13.50 -14.36 -53.68
N ALA A 16 13.54 -15.69 -53.79
CA ALA A 16 13.72 -16.59 -52.66
C ALA A 16 15.18 -16.57 -52.16
N ASP A 17 16.14 -16.50 -53.08
CA ASP A 17 17.56 -16.44 -52.74
C ASP A 17 17.97 -15.07 -52.14
N MET A 18 17.29 -13.98 -52.50
CA MET A 18 17.51 -12.66 -51.86
C MET A 18 16.85 -12.52 -50.48
N LEU A 19 15.76 -13.24 -50.20
CA LEU A 19 15.15 -13.25 -48.86
C LEU A 19 15.87 -14.20 -47.89
N GLY A 20 16.45 -15.30 -48.40
CA GLY A 20 17.38 -16.14 -47.63
C GLY A 20 18.63 -15.38 -47.18
N ALA A 21 19.21 -14.56 -48.06
CA ALA A 21 20.42 -13.79 -47.77
C ALA A 21 20.22 -12.61 -46.78
N ILE A 22 18.98 -12.21 -46.49
CA ILE A 22 18.66 -11.17 -45.51
C ILE A 22 18.40 -11.78 -44.12
N ILE A 23 17.93 -13.03 -44.05
CA ILE A 23 17.74 -13.74 -42.78
C ILE A 23 19.09 -14.17 -42.18
N ASP A 24 20.10 -14.45 -43.02
CA ASP A 24 21.47 -14.79 -42.58
C ASP A 24 22.35 -13.57 -42.23
N ARG A 25 21.79 -12.35 -42.20
CA ARG A 25 22.52 -11.10 -41.84
C ARG A 25 21.88 -10.30 -40.72
N LEU A 26 21.06 -10.93 -39.87
CA LEU A 26 20.69 -10.34 -38.58
C LEU A 26 21.78 -10.67 -37.55
N PRO A 27 22.25 -9.69 -36.76
CA PRO A 27 23.29 -9.94 -35.77
C PRO A 27 22.81 -10.97 -34.75
N GLU A 28 23.51 -12.11 -34.68
CA GLU A 28 23.38 -13.10 -33.62
C GLU A 28 23.55 -12.41 -32.26
N GLY A 29 22.46 -12.22 -31.52
CA GLY A 29 22.52 -11.60 -30.19
C GLY A 29 21.27 -10.88 -29.69
N MET A 30 20.23 -10.70 -30.50
CA MET A 30 18.98 -10.08 -30.02
C MET A 30 18.02 -11.15 -29.45
N PRO A 31 17.76 -11.20 -28.13
CA PRO A 31 16.85 -12.18 -27.57
C PRO A 31 15.44 -11.98 -28.10
N ASN A 32 14.82 -13.10 -28.50
CA ASN A 32 13.45 -13.21 -29.00
C ASN A 32 12.48 -12.34 -28.17
N PRO A 33 11.54 -11.60 -28.79
CA PRO A 33 10.56 -10.77 -28.07
C PRO A 33 9.80 -11.52 -26.95
N THR A 34 9.58 -12.82 -27.09
CA THR A 34 8.97 -13.66 -26.05
C THR A 34 9.89 -13.80 -24.83
N VAL A 35 11.18 -14.05 -25.06
CA VAL A 35 12.20 -14.17 -24.00
C VAL A 35 12.34 -12.86 -23.23
N ARG A 36 12.26 -11.71 -23.92
CA ARG A 36 12.25 -10.39 -23.27
C ARG A 36 11.00 -10.18 -22.40
N ARG A 37 9.83 -10.64 -22.87
CA ARG A 37 8.57 -10.55 -22.12
C ARG A 37 8.60 -11.45 -20.89
N LEU A 38 9.11 -12.67 -21.03
CA LEU A 38 9.25 -13.64 -19.95
C LEU A 38 10.23 -13.13 -18.89
N ALA A 39 11.35 -12.53 -19.30
CA ALA A 39 12.29 -11.86 -18.39
C ALA A 39 11.64 -10.70 -17.60
N LYS A 40 10.79 -9.89 -18.25
CA LYS A 40 10.02 -8.83 -17.58
C LYS A 40 9.01 -9.38 -16.58
N LEU A 41 8.28 -10.44 -16.92
CA LEU A 41 7.33 -11.10 -16.00
C LEU A 41 8.06 -11.70 -14.79
N LYS A 42 9.22 -12.35 -15.00
CA LYS A 42 10.10 -12.82 -13.92
C LYS A 42 10.56 -11.68 -13.00
N GLN A 43 10.98 -10.55 -13.58
CA GLN A 43 11.38 -9.38 -12.80
C GLN A 43 10.22 -8.82 -11.96
N GLN A 44 9.02 -8.75 -12.54
CA GLN A 44 7.81 -8.31 -11.83
C GLN A 44 7.45 -9.27 -10.69
N LEU A 45 7.53 -10.59 -10.93
CA LEU A 45 7.28 -11.59 -9.91
C LEU A 45 8.28 -11.49 -8.76
N ASN A 46 9.57 -11.25 -9.05
CA ASN A 46 10.58 -11.05 -8.01
C ASN A 46 10.33 -9.79 -7.16
N ARG A 47 9.92 -8.68 -7.78
CA ARG A 47 9.55 -7.47 -7.03
C ARG A 47 8.36 -7.74 -6.11
N GLN A 48 7.37 -8.48 -6.61
CA GLN A 48 6.19 -8.87 -5.84
C GLN A 48 6.53 -9.82 -4.69
N ASN A 49 7.42 -10.79 -4.90
CA ASN A 49 7.94 -11.66 -3.84
C ASN A 49 8.60 -10.84 -2.72
N ASN A 50 9.37 -9.81 -3.06
CA ASN A 50 10.02 -8.93 -2.07
C ASN A 50 8.98 -8.11 -1.28
N SER A 51 7.96 -7.56 -1.94
CA SER A 51 6.86 -6.85 -1.27
C SER A 51 6.09 -7.74 -0.30
N ILE A 52 5.81 -8.99 -0.70
CA ILE A 52 5.17 -10.00 0.16
C ILE A 52 6.05 -10.32 1.37
N ALA A 53 7.35 -10.53 1.17
CA ALA A 53 8.29 -10.82 2.26
C ALA A 53 8.40 -9.65 3.25
N GLU A 54 8.44 -8.42 2.76
CA GLU A 54 8.45 -7.22 3.62
C GLU A 54 7.15 -7.08 4.43
N LEU A 55 5.99 -7.33 3.80
CA LEU A 55 4.71 -7.31 4.50
C LEU A 55 4.61 -8.42 5.56
N LYS A 56 5.03 -9.64 5.25
CA LYS A 56 5.12 -10.74 6.22
C LYS A 56 6.01 -10.34 7.40
N ARG A 57 7.16 -9.72 7.15
CA ARG A 57 8.06 -9.24 8.21
C ARG A 57 7.38 -8.20 9.10
N LYS A 58 6.75 -7.18 8.50
CA LYS A 58 6.01 -6.13 9.25
C LYS A 58 4.87 -6.71 10.09
N ILE A 59 4.16 -7.71 9.56
CA ILE A 59 3.11 -8.41 10.32
C ILE A 59 3.72 -9.14 11.51
N ARG A 60 4.81 -9.90 11.34
CA ARG A 60 5.49 -10.59 12.45
C ARG A 60 6.00 -9.62 13.52
N GLU A 61 6.62 -8.50 13.11
CA GLU A 61 7.08 -7.44 14.03
C GLU A 61 5.92 -6.85 14.83
N LYS A 62 4.79 -6.57 14.16
CA LYS A 62 3.58 -6.05 14.81
C LYS A 62 2.88 -7.09 15.68
N GLU A 63 2.87 -8.36 15.30
CA GLU A 63 2.31 -9.46 16.12
C GLU A 63 3.15 -9.71 17.38
N ALA A 64 4.48 -9.58 17.30
CA ALA A 64 5.38 -9.68 18.45
C ALA A 64 5.17 -8.55 19.47
N MET A 65 4.82 -7.36 18.99
CA MET A 65 4.42 -6.23 19.81
C MET A 65 2.96 -6.43 20.25
N LYS A 66 2.71 -7.22 21.31
CA LYS A 66 1.35 -7.45 21.88
C LYS A 66 0.49 -6.17 21.74
N PRO A 67 -0.55 -6.17 20.89
CA PRO A 67 -1.26 -4.93 20.54
C PRO A 67 -1.89 -4.33 21.81
N LYS A 68 -1.45 -3.12 22.17
CA LYS A 68 -1.89 -2.45 23.42
C LYS A 68 -3.10 -1.54 23.17
N ALA A 69 -3.30 -1.11 21.93
CA ALA A 69 -4.39 -0.23 21.54
C ALA A 69 -5.16 -0.80 20.32
N ASP A 70 -6.42 -0.38 20.15
CA ASP A 70 -7.25 -0.80 19.02
C ASP A 70 -6.67 -0.33 17.67
N CYS A 71 -5.90 0.76 17.65
CA CYS A 71 -5.17 1.19 16.46
C CYS A 71 -4.12 0.17 15.99
N ASP A 72 -3.46 -0.54 16.92
CA ASP A 72 -2.50 -1.60 16.57
C ASP A 72 -3.21 -2.79 15.91
N ARG A 73 -4.44 -3.09 16.35
CA ARG A 73 -5.27 -4.17 15.79
C ARG A 73 -5.75 -3.80 14.39
N GLU A 74 -6.20 -2.56 14.18
CA GLU A 74 -6.61 -2.06 12.87
C GLU A 74 -5.44 -2.04 11.88
N GLU A 75 -4.25 -1.62 12.30
CA GLU A 75 -3.04 -1.63 11.47
C GLU A 75 -2.65 -3.06 11.07
N LEU A 76 -2.75 -4.02 11.99
CA LEU A 76 -2.47 -5.43 11.72
C LEU A 76 -3.48 -6.04 10.74
N ILE A 77 -4.77 -5.71 10.87
CA ILE A 77 -5.81 -6.09 9.89
C ILE A 77 -5.52 -5.47 8.52
N PHE A 78 -5.11 -4.20 8.49
CA PHE A 78 -4.74 -3.51 7.25
C PHE A 78 -3.54 -4.19 6.58
N LEU A 79 -2.49 -4.53 7.33
CA LEU A 79 -1.32 -5.22 6.81
C LEU A 79 -1.68 -6.61 6.28
N LYS A 80 -2.56 -7.37 6.96
CA LYS A 80 -3.07 -8.67 6.49
C LYS A 80 -3.87 -8.55 5.19
N ASN A 81 -4.76 -7.57 5.10
CA ASN A 81 -5.52 -7.28 3.88
C ASN A 81 -4.61 -6.83 2.73
N ARG A 82 -3.54 -6.07 3.03
CA ARG A 82 -2.56 -5.67 2.02
C ARG A 82 -1.74 -6.86 1.54
N LEU A 83 -1.30 -7.74 2.45
CA LEU A 83 -0.61 -8.98 2.12
C LEU A 83 -1.46 -9.86 1.19
N GLN A 84 -2.75 -10.02 1.51
CA GLN A 84 -3.68 -10.78 0.66
C GLN A 84 -3.75 -10.22 -0.76
N LYS A 85 -3.83 -8.90 -0.92
CA LYS A 85 -3.83 -8.26 -2.24
C LYS A 85 -2.53 -8.47 -3.02
N GLU A 86 -1.37 -8.41 -2.38
CA GLU A 86 -0.10 -8.71 -3.06
C GLU A 86 0.01 -10.18 -3.45
N VAL A 87 -0.51 -11.10 -2.61
CA VAL A 87 -0.61 -12.53 -2.95
C VAL A 87 -1.51 -12.74 -4.17
N GLU A 88 -2.65 -12.06 -4.29
CA GLU A 88 -3.49 -12.13 -5.49
C GLU A 88 -2.76 -11.62 -6.76
N VAL A 89 -1.97 -10.56 -6.64
CA VAL A 89 -1.16 -10.04 -7.76
C VAL A 89 -0.07 -11.05 -8.16
N GLN A 90 0.60 -11.66 -7.19
CA GLN A 90 1.58 -12.72 -7.42
C GLN A 90 0.96 -13.92 -8.16
N HIS A 91 -0.24 -14.37 -7.77
CA HIS A 91 -0.97 -15.43 -8.46
C HIS A 91 -1.31 -15.07 -9.92
N LYS A 92 -1.73 -13.83 -10.18
CA LYS A 92 -2.00 -13.37 -11.56
C LYS A 92 -0.73 -13.33 -12.40
N LEU A 93 0.38 -12.85 -11.84
CA LEU A 93 1.68 -12.84 -12.52
C LEU A 93 2.19 -14.24 -12.81
N LEU A 94 2.04 -15.17 -11.87
CA LEU A 94 2.35 -16.58 -12.07
C LEU A 94 1.54 -17.19 -13.21
N ALA A 95 0.22 -16.97 -13.23
CA ALA A 95 -0.63 -17.46 -14.30
C ALA A 95 -0.18 -16.95 -15.68
N LEU A 96 0.18 -15.66 -15.78
CA LEU A 96 0.72 -15.08 -17.01
C LEU A 96 2.08 -15.65 -17.39
N LEU A 97 2.97 -15.86 -16.41
CA LEU A 97 4.30 -16.42 -16.64
C LEU A 97 4.20 -17.87 -17.14
N VAL A 98 3.36 -18.70 -16.50
CA VAL A 98 3.06 -20.08 -16.95
C VAL A 98 2.44 -20.07 -18.34
N GLN A 99 1.54 -19.14 -18.65
CA GLN A 99 0.94 -19.04 -19.98
C GLN A 99 1.99 -18.67 -21.05
N GLU A 100 2.92 -17.76 -20.75
CA GLU A 100 3.98 -17.38 -21.68
C GLU A 100 5.03 -18.48 -21.83
N GLN A 101 5.39 -19.21 -20.76
CA GLN A 101 6.23 -20.42 -20.86
C GLN A 101 5.60 -21.47 -21.76
N ARG A 102 4.29 -21.71 -21.64
CA ARG A 102 3.55 -22.64 -22.53
C ARG A 102 3.55 -22.20 -24.00
N LYS A 103 3.57 -20.89 -24.28
CA LYS A 103 3.60 -20.35 -25.66
C LYS A 103 4.97 -20.46 -26.31
N GLU A 104 6.06 -20.45 -25.53
CA GLU A 104 7.41 -20.62 -26.05
C GLU A 104 7.73 -22.04 -26.51
N GLY A 105 6.78 -22.98 -26.38
CA GLY A 105 6.96 -24.35 -26.87
C GLY A 105 8.09 -25.08 -26.15
N THR A 106 8.41 -24.69 -24.90
CA THR A 106 9.41 -25.38 -24.10
C THR A 106 8.97 -26.83 -23.95
N SER A 107 9.78 -27.72 -24.51
CA SER A 107 9.67 -29.17 -24.30
C SER A 107 9.47 -29.43 -22.82
N ALA A 108 8.74 -30.48 -22.45
CA ALA A 108 8.49 -30.84 -21.05
C ALA A 108 9.78 -30.95 -20.18
N LYS A 109 10.96 -30.97 -20.80
CA LYS A 109 12.28 -30.98 -20.17
C LYS A 109 12.85 -29.61 -19.74
N ASP A 110 12.29 -28.49 -20.21
CA ASP A 110 12.84 -27.13 -19.98
C ASP A 110 11.95 -26.24 -19.08
N TRP A 111 11.05 -26.84 -18.30
CA TRP A 111 10.24 -26.10 -17.34
C TRP A 111 11.13 -25.56 -16.22
N GLU A 112 11.37 -24.25 -16.24
CA GLU A 112 12.09 -23.60 -15.16
C GLU A 112 11.24 -23.54 -13.89
N THR A 113 11.78 -24.06 -12.80
CA THR A 113 11.18 -23.97 -11.46
C THR A 113 11.10 -22.52 -11.01
N ILE A 114 9.88 -22.04 -10.78
CA ILE A 114 9.62 -20.68 -10.27
C ILE A 114 9.64 -20.72 -8.74
N ARG A 115 10.65 -20.10 -8.13
CA ARG A 115 10.75 -20.01 -6.66
C ARG A 115 9.85 -18.90 -6.13
N LEU A 116 8.87 -19.26 -5.31
CA LEU A 116 7.97 -18.30 -4.64
C LEU A 116 8.45 -18.07 -3.22
N CYS A 117 8.69 -16.80 -2.87
CA CYS A 117 9.12 -16.32 -1.55
C CYS A 117 10.40 -16.98 -0.99
N PRO A 118 11.59 -16.35 -1.12
CA PRO A 118 12.79 -16.81 -0.45
C PRO A 118 12.85 -16.20 0.96
N ASP A 119 11.85 -16.45 1.81
CA ASP A 119 11.96 -16.05 3.21
C ASP A 119 12.77 -17.14 3.92
N LYS A 120 14.08 -16.92 4.09
CA LYS A 120 15.01 -17.90 4.69
C LYS A 120 14.58 -18.33 6.11
N LEU A 121 13.70 -17.58 6.74
CA LEU A 121 13.09 -17.88 8.04
C LEU A 121 11.93 -18.88 7.94
N ASP A 122 11.17 -18.89 6.84
CA ASP A 122 10.12 -19.90 6.62
C ASP A 122 10.79 -21.28 6.39
N GLU A 123 11.96 -21.34 5.72
CA GLU A 123 12.79 -22.56 5.61
C GLU A 123 13.36 -23.05 6.96
N GLN A 124 13.59 -22.15 7.93
CA GLN A 124 14.09 -22.49 9.28
C GLN A 124 12.99 -22.82 10.29
N SER A 125 11.72 -22.55 9.97
CA SER A 125 10.57 -22.90 10.82
C SER A 125 10.06 -24.33 10.60
N CYS A 126 10.67 -25.08 9.67
CA CYS A 126 10.49 -26.51 9.57
C CYS A 126 11.18 -27.20 10.75
N ASN A 127 10.34 -27.81 11.59
CA ASN A 127 10.65 -28.64 12.77
C ASN A 127 12.03 -29.35 12.70
N PRO A 128 12.93 -29.18 13.69
CA PRO A 128 14.28 -29.77 13.70
C PRO A 128 14.32 -31.31 13.80
N TRP A 129 13.16 -31.97 13.84
CA TRP A 129 13.02 -33.43 13.86
C TRP A 129 12.97 -34.09 12.47
N ALA A 130 13.12 -33.32 11.38
CA ALA A 130 13.14 -33.84 10.01
C ALA A 130 14.57 -34.05 9.44
N LEU A 131 15.59 -34.17 10.31
CA LEU A 131 16.95 -34.51 9.91
C LEU A 131 17.10 -36.04 9.81
N GLY A 132 16.72 -36.59 8.66
CA GLY A 132 16.96 -38.00 8.36
C GLY A 132 16.12 -38.52 7.21
N SER A 133 16.29 -37.98 6.01
CA SER A 133 15.90 -38.67 4.77
C SER A 133 16.70 -38.12 3.61
N GLU A 134 17.58 -38.97 3.08
CA GLU A 134 18.28 -38.78 1.83
C GLU A 134 17.30 -38.58 0.66
N SER A 135 17.81 -37.95 -0.39
CA SER A 135 17.18 -37.73 -1.68
C SER A 135 16.45 -38.97 -2.22
N VAL A 136 15.14 -39.02 -2.05
CA VAL A 136 14.25 -39.90 -2.81
C VAL A 136 13.23 -39.02 -3.51
N GLU A 137 13.22 -39.10 -4.85
CA GLU A 137 12.18 -38.56 -5.72
C GLU A 137 10.80 -39.04 -5.24
N GLN A 138 10.08 -38.20 -4.51
CA GLN A 138 8.70 -38.47 -4.11
C GLN A 138 7.72 -37.73 -5.01
N ARG A 139 7.29 -38.50 -6.00
CA ARG A 139 5.96 -38.53 -6.59
C ARG A 139 4.90 -38.08 -5.56
N GLY A 140 4.22 -36.98 -5.88
CA GLY A 140 3.33 -36.28 -4.97
C GLY A 140 2.16 -37.11 -4.46
N PHE A 141 1.97 -37.06 -3.16
CA PHE A 141 0.70 -37.25 -2.47
C PHE A 141 0.59 -36.14 -1.43
N SER A 142 -0.28 -35.16 -1.65
CA SER A 142 -0.74 -34.26 -0.59
C SER A 142 -2.26 -34.29 -0.59
N PHE A 143 -2.83 -34.74 0.52
CA PHE A 143 -4.23 -34.58 0.85
C PHE A 143 -4.40 -33.31 1.71
N ASP A 144 -5.60 -32.73 1.61
CA ASP A 144 -6.20 -31.68 2.43
C ASP A 144 -5.88 -30.21 2.11
N SER A 145 -6.76 -29.61 1.29
CA SER A 145 -7.71 -28.62 1.82
C SER A 145 -8.90 -28.38 0.88
N ASN A 146 -10.07 -28.74 1.40
CA ASN A 146 -11.39 -28.60 0.79
C ASN A 146 -11.82 -27.13 0.69
N LEU A 147 -11.51 -26.46 -0.43
CA LEU A 147 -12.32 -25.36 -0.97
C LEU A 147 -12.33 -25.47 -2.51
N SER A 148 -13.52 -25.66 -3.07
CA SER A 148 -13.78 -25.92 -4.48
C SER A 148 -13.12 -24.92 -5.45
N PRO A 149 -12.44 -25.40 -6.51
CA PRO A 149 -12.38 -24.73 -7.80
C PRO A 149 -13.22 -25.53 -8.80
N MET A 150 -14.52 -25.66 -8.56
CA MET A 150 -15.45 -26.09 -9.61
C MET A 150 -15.81 -24.87 -10.45
N SER A 151 -14.92 -24.55 -11.38
CA SER A 151 -15.26 -23.96 -12.69
C SER A 151 -13.97 -23.80 -13.50
N SER A 152 -13.33 -24.90 -13.90
CA SER A 152 -12.40 -25.00 -15.05
C SER A 152 -11.84 -26.44 -15.16
N LEU A 153 -12.73 -27.43 -15.24
CA LEU A 153 -12.36 -28.75 -15.75
C LEU A 153 -12.84 -28.82 -17.20
N GLU A 154 -12.08 -28.21 -18.11
CA GLU A 154 -12.18 -28.56 -19.53
C GLU A 154 -11.09 -29.57 -19.86
N LEU A 155 -11.57 -30.71 -20.32
CA LEU A 155 -10.86 -31.87 -20.84
C LEU A 155 -9.49 -31.54 -21.47
N VAL A 156 -8.48 -32.22 -20.93
CA VAL A 156 -7.31 -32.65 -21.69
C VAL A 156 -7.78 -33.75 -22.66
N GLY A 157 -8.04 -33.36 -23.90
CA GLY A 157 -8.11 -34.25 -25.04
C GLY A 157 -7.00 -33.87 -26.01
N THR A 158 -6.01 -34.74 -26.16
CA THR A 158 -4.96 -34.64 -27.19
C THR A 158 -5.59 -34.86 -28.57
N GLY A 159 -6.06 -33.78 -29.17
CA GLY A 159 -6.51 -33.71 -30.56
C GLY A 159 -6.27 -32.29 -31.10
N PRO A 160 -6.14 -32.11 -32.43
CA PRO A 160 -5.93 -30.78 -33.00
C PRO A 160 -7.16 -29.92 -32.69
N ARG A 161 -6.98 -28.91 -31.82
CA ARG A 161 -8.03 -27.94 -31.51
C ARG A 161 -8.44 -27.26 -32.81
N THR A 162 -9.67 -27.53 -33.25
CA THR A 162 -10.28 -26.82 -34.38
C THR A 162 -10.57 -25.39 -33.96
N ASP A 163 -10.28 -24.42 -34.83
CA ASP A 163 -10.52 -22.99 -34.61
C ASP A 163 -11.98 -22.64 -34.21
N ALA A 164 -12.91 -23.56 -34.41
CA ALA A 164 -14.32 -23.48 -34.02
C ALA A 164 -14.57 -23.36 -32.50
N GLU A 165 -13.88 -24.13 -31.65
CA GLU A 165 -14.13 -24.10 -30.18
C GLU A 165 -13.66 -22.80 -29.52
N VAL A 166 -12.65 -22.15 -30.11
CA VAL A 166 -12.15 -20.86 -29.65
C VAL A 166 -13.11 -19.74 -30.05
N CYS A 167 -13.73 -19.86 -31.23
CA CYS A 167 -14.80 -18.98 -31.68
C CYS A 167 -16.03 -19.07 -30.77
N ASP A 168 -16.48 -20.26 -30.38
CA ASP A 168 -17.68 -20.41 -29.54
C ASP A 168 -17.53 -19.76 -28.16
N LYS A 169 -16.37 -19.91 -27.51
CA LYS A 169 -16.08 -19.24 -26.22
C LYS A 169 -15.97 -17.73 -26.33
N LEU A 170 -15.50 -17.22 -27.48
CA LEU A 170 -15.45 -15.78 -27.73
C LEU A 170 -16.86 -15.21 -27.93
N THR A 171 -17.71 -15.95 -28.63
CA THR A 171 -19.12 -15.60 -28.85
C THR A 171 -19.89 -15.56 -27.54
N GLU A 172 -19.74 -16.56 -26.67
CA GLU A 172 -20.38 -16.60 -25.35
C GLU A 172 -19.91 -15.44 -24.44
N ARG A 173 -18.63 -15.05 -24.52
CA ARG A 173 -18.12 -13.87 -23.81
C ARG A 173 -18.71 -12.57 -24.34
N MET A 174 -18.80 -12.42 -25.67
CA MET A 174 -19.43 -11.25 -26.29
C MET A 174 -20.90 -11.14 -25.91
N GLU A 175 -21.63 -12.24 -25.87
CA GLU A 175 -23.03 -12.28 -25.47
C GLU A 175 -23.23 -11.84 -24.02
N LYS A 176 -22.41 -12.37 -23.08
CA LYS A 176 -22.42 -11.93 -21.67
C LYS A 176 -22.08 -10.44 -21.53
N GLU A 177 -21.14 -9.94 -22.32
CA GLU A 177 -20.77 -8.52 -22.32
C GLU A 177 -21.92 -7.63 -22.85
N LEU A 178 -22.62 -8.06 -23.89
CA LEU A 178 -23.81 -7.37 -24.41
C LEU A 178 -24.93 -7.32 -23.36
N MET A 179 -25.23 -8.44 -22.71
CA MET A 179 -26.22 -8.49 -21.61
C MET A 179 -25.84 -7.56 -20.45
N ASN A 180 -24.55 -7.49 -20.08
CA ASN A 180 -24.07 -6.56 -19.07
C ASN A 180 -24.26 -5.10 -19.51
N ARG A 181 -24.01 -4.77 -20.78
CA ARG A 181 -24.23 -3.42 -21.32
C ARG A 181 -25.70 -3.04 -21.29
N ASP A 182 -26.59 -3.94 -21.69
CA ASP A 182 -28.04 -3.70 -21.64
C ASP A 182 -28.53 -3.50 -20.20
N ARG A 183 -28.01 -4.27 -19.24
CA ARG A 183 -28.31 -4.09 -17.81
C ARG A 183 -27.85 -2.73 -17.30
N VAL A 184 -26.66 -2.27 -17.72
CA VAL A 184 -26.14 -0.94 -17.35
C VAL A 184 -26.99 0.17 -17.97
N ILE A 185 -27.38 0.04 -19.24
CA ILE A 185 -28.27 0.99 -19.93
C ILE A 185 -29.59 1.11 -19.17
N HIS A 186 -30.20 -0.02 -18.79
CA HIS A 186 -31.44 -0.03 -18.02
C HIS A 186 -31.28 0.67 -16.65
N ILE A 187 -30.19 0.41 -15.92
CA ILE A 187 -29.90 1.09 -14.64
C ILE A 187 -29.76 2.60 -14.84
N LEU A 188 -29.08 3.03 -15.91
CA LEU A 188 -28.89 4.45 -16.22
C LEU A 188 -30.20 5.14 -16.63
N GLN A 189 -31.04 4.47 -17.42
CA GLN A 189 -32.37 4.95 -17.79
C GLN A 189 -33.27 5.14 -16.56
N SER A 190 -33.34 4.13 -15.69
CA SER A 190 -34.11 4.21 -14.44
C SER A 190 -33.62 5.35 -13.53
N ARG A 191 -32.29 5.55 -13.40
CA ARG A 191 -31.73 6.69 -12.65
C ARG A 191 -32.07 8.03 -13.28
N LEU A 192 -32.06 8.12 -14.61
CA LEU A 192 -32.41 9.35 -15.33
C LEU A 192 -33.88 9.69 -15.13
N GLU A 193 -34.78 8.71 -15.20
CA GLU A 193 -36.20 8.88 -14.93
C GLU A 193 -36.45 9.35 -13.49
N GLN A 194 -35.78 8.74 -12.52
CA GLN A 194 -35.85 9.15 -11.11
C GLN A 194 -35.38 10.60 -10.93
N LEU A 195 -34.25 10.96 -11.56
CA LEU A 195 -33.71 12.31 -11.49
C LEU A 195 -34.64 13.35 -12.16
N ILE A 196 -35.32 12.98 -13.25
CA ILE A 196 -36.34 13.83 -13.88
C ILE A 196 -37.52 14.06 -12.91
N VAL A 197 -37.96 13.03 -12.19
CA VAL A 197 -39.02 13.14 -11.18
C VAL A 197 -38.58 14.06 -10.03
N ASP A 198 -37.36 13.90 -9.53
CA ASP A 198 -36.83 14.70 -8.43
C ASP A 198 -36.67 16.18 -8.84
N VAL A 199 -36.15 16.45 -10.05
CA VAL A 199 -36.08 17.81 -10.60
C VAL A 199 -37.47 18.43 -10.76
N ARG A 200 -38.47 17.67 -11.21
CA ARG A 200 -39.86 18.15 -11.29
C ARG A 200 -40.42 18.46 -9.90
N LYS A 201 -40.15 17.63 -8.89
CA LYS A 201 -40.57 17.88 -7.49
C LYS A 201 -39.94 19.15 -6.93
N VAL A 202 -38.63 19.36 -7.12
CA VAL A 202 -37.94 20.58 -6.69
C VAL A 202 -38.53 21.81 -7.41
N LYS A 203 -38.80 21.70 -8.72
CA LYS A 203 -39.40 22.79 -9.50
C LYS A 203 -40.82 23.13 -9.06
N GLN A 204 -41.60 22.14 -8.64
CA GLN A 204 -42.95 22.34 -8.08
C GLN A 204 -42.94 22.90 -6.65
N GLN A 205 -41.89 22.62 -5.87
CA GLN A 205 -41.72 23.13 -4.51
C GLN A 205 -41.09 24.54 -4.44
N GLY A 206 -40.45 25.02 -5.51
CA GLY A 206 -39.75 26.31 -5.57
C GLY A 206 -40.58 27.53 -6.01
N GLY A 207 -41.91 27.49 -5.86
CA GLY A 207 -42.84 28.53 -6.36
C GLY A 207 -42.99 29.81 -5.52
N VAL A 208 -41.92 30.34 -4.91
CA VAL A 208 -41.93 31.70 -4.34
C VAL A 208 -40.70 32.47 -4.85
N PRO A 209 -40.88 33.45 -5.75
CA PRO A 209 -39.77 34.20 -6.32
C PRO A 209 -39.39 35.35 -5.37
N GLY A 210 -38.31 35.17 -4.60
CA GLY A 210 -37.71 36.29 -3.87
C GLY A 210 -36.96 35.87 -2.61
N CYS A 211 -35.80 35.23 -2.76
CA CYS A 211 -34.69 35.39 -1.81
C CYS A 211 -33.43 34.73 -2.39
N ASN A 212 -32.31 35.45 -2.32
CA ASN A 212 -30.99 34.98 -2.69
C ASN A 212 -30.61 33.72 -1.90
N ALA A 213 -30.79 32.54 -2.50
CA ALA A 213 -30.37 31.29 -1.90
C ALA A 213 -28.91 31.00 -2.28
N VAL A 214 -28.06 31.08 -1.27
CA VAL A 214 -26.70 30.50 -1.21
C VAL A 214 -26.74 29.07 -1.77
N PRO A 215 -25.68 28.59 -2.48
CA PRO A 215 -25.63 27.23 -2.98
C PRO A 215 -25.95 26.23 -1.87
N VAL A 216 -27.07 25.52 -2.02
CA VAL A 216 -27.47 24.44 -1.13
C VAL A 216 -26.44 23.34 -1.30
N ASN A 217 -25.42 23.36 -0.46
CA ASN A 217 -24.62 22.20 -0.16
C ASN A 217 -25.62 21.10 0.23
N PRO A 218 -25.65 19.93 -0.43
CA PRO A 218 -26.56 18.86 -0.05
C PRO A 218 -26.19 18.43 1.36
N ARG A 219 -26.86 19.02 2.36
CA ARG A 219 -26.86 18.51 3.72
C ARG A 219 -27.58 17.18 3.62
N PHE A 220 -26.83 16.10 3.45
CA PHE A 220 -27.30 14.77 3.82
C PHE A 220 -27.89 14.94 5.22
N CYS A 221 -29.21 14.85 5.35
CA CYS A 221 -29.80 14.97 6.67
C CYS A 221 -29.32 13.75 7.46
N GLU A 222 -28.90 13.97 8.69
CA GLU A 222 -28.38 12.91 9.57
C GLU A 222 -29.35 11.73 9.64
N ALA A 223 -30.66 12.01 9.59
CA ALA A 223 -31.72 11.01 9.50
C ALA A 223 -31.67 10.13 8.23
N ASP A 224 -31.27 10.64 7.06
CA ASP A 224 -31.14 9.86 5.83
C ASP A 224 -29.90 8.94 5.89
N LEU A 225 -28.80 9.44 6.47
CA LEU A 225 -27.62 8.61 6.71
C LEU A 225 -27.93 7.46 7.68
N VAL A 226 -28.61 7.75 8.80
CA VAL A 226 -29.02 6.72 9.77
C VAL A 226 -29.93 5.68 9.14
N ARG A 227 -30.97 6.09 8.39
CA ARG A 227 -31.85 5.16 7.67
C ARG A 227 -31.11 4.31 6.66
N ARG A 228 -30.14 4.88 5.96
CA ARG A 228 -29.33 4.16 4.98
C ARG A 228 -28.39 3.15 5.64
N LEU A 229 -27.82 3.49 6.80
CA LEU A 229 -27.02 2.58 7.61
C LEU A 229 -27.87 1.43 8.18
N GLU A 230 -29.09 1.71 8.65
CA GLU A 230 -30.05 0.70 9.08
C GLU A 230 -30.45 -0.23 7.91
N PHE A 231 -30.68 0.34 6.72
CA PHE A 231 -30.93 -0.44 5.52
C PHE A 231 -29.77 -1.38 5.21
N TYR A 232 -28.52 -0.88 5.23
CA TYR A 232 -27.35 -1.72 4.99
C TYR A 232 -27.18 -2.79 6.06
N ARG A 233 -27.42 -2.46 7.34
CA ARG A 233 -27.40 -3.44 8.44
C ARG A 233 -28.39 -4.57 8.19
N ASN A 234 -29.66 -4.24 7.95
CA ASN A 234 -30.72 -5.24 7.73
C ASN A 234 -30.46 -6.09 6.49
N ASN A 235 -29.94 -5.50 5.42
CA ASN A 235 -29.60 -6.22 4.20
C ASN A 235 -28.42 -7.18 4.44
N THR A 236 -27.41 -6.75 5.18
CA THR A 236 -26.25 -7.58 5.53
C THR A 236 -26.66 -8.74 6.45
N GLU A 237 -27.54 -8.50 7.43
CA GLU A 237 -28.09 -9.56 8.28
C GLU A 237 -28.92 -10.57 7.47
N THR A 238 -29.72 -10.11 6.51
CA THR A 238 -30.50 -10.97 5.62
C THR A 238 -29.60 -11.81 4.71
N LEU A 239 -28.56 -11.20 4.13
CA LEU A 239 -27.57 -11.91 3.33
C LEU A 239 -26.82 -12.95 4.17
N GLY A 240 -26.49 -12.63 5.42
CA GLY A 240 -25.88 -13.57 6.36
C GLY A 240 -26.77 -14.80 6.62
N LYS A 241 -28.07 -14.60 6.81
CA LYS A 241 -29.04 -15.71 6.95
C LYS A 241 -29.12 -16.55 5.67
N ASN A 242 -29.17 -15.92 4.50
CA ASN A 242 -29.20 -16.64 3.22
C ASN A 242 -27.93 -17.47 2.99
N LEU A 243 -26.76 -16.93 3.34
CA LEU A 243 -25.50 -17.66 3.25
C LEU A 243 -25.45 -18.84 4.23
N GLN A 244 -25.96 -18.67 5.45
CA GLN A 244 -26.09 -19.78 6.40
C GLN A 244 -27.05 -20.85 5.89
N GLN A 245 -28.18 -20.47 5.29
CA GLN A 245 -29.10 -21.42 4.67
C GLN A 245 -28.46 -22.15 3.49
N MET A 246 -27.71 -21.45 2.63
CA MET A 246 -26.94 -22.08 1.56
C MET A 246 -25.88 -23.04 2.10
N ASP A 247 -25.14 -22.66 3.14
CA ASP A 247 -24.15 -23.53 3.77
C ASP A 247 -24.80 -24.78 4.39
N GLN A 248 -25.96 -24.63 5.03
CA GLN A 248 -26.76 -25.76 5.51
C GLN A 248 -27.26 -26.65 4.37
N ALA A 249 -27.69 -26.06 3.25
CA ALA A 249 -28.11 -26.80 2.07
C ALA A 249 -26.92 -27.55 1.45
N LEU A 250 -25.75 -26.91 1.31
CA LEU A 250 -24.52 -27.55 0.83
C LEU A 250 -24.06 -28.67 1.75
N LYS A 251 -24.12 -28.49 3.08
CA LYS A 251 -23.84 -29.56 4.05
C LYS A 251 -24.84 -30.70 3.99
N THR A 252 -26.09 -30.42 3.61
CA THR A 252 -27.12 -31.45 3.42
C THR A 252 -26.86 -32.23 2.14
N ILE A 253 -26.58 -31.52 1.04
CA ILE A 253 -26.15 -32.12 -0.23
C ILE A 253 -24.85 -32.93 -0.05
N GLN A 254 -23.87 -32.44 0.71
CA GLN A 254 -22.64 -33.18 1.02
C GLN A 254 -22.92 -34.43 1.86
N ARG A 255 -23.88 -34.39 2.80
CA ARG A 255 -24.32 -35.59 3.53
C ARG A 255 -25.05 -36.58 2.63
N GLU A 256 -25.87 -36.10 1.69
CA GLU A 256 -26.59 -36.93 0.72
C GLU A 256 -25.64 -37.56 -0.31
N LEU A 257 -24.67 -36.80 -0.83
CA LEU A 257 -23.63 -37.28 -1.75
C LEU A 257 -22.54 -38.12 -1.05
N GLY A 258 -22.35 -37.93 0.27
CA GLY A 258 -21.35 -38.61 1.10
C GLY A 258 -21.75 -40.01 1.59
N THR A 259 -22.76 -40.64 0.99
CA THR A 259 -23.14 -42.04 1.26
C THR A 259 -22.80 -42.99 0.10
N VAL A 260 -22.10 -42.53 -0.94
CA VAL A 260 -21.79 -43.35 -2.13
C VAL A 260 -20.48 -44.15 -1.99
N GLU A 261 -19.65 -43.91 -0.98
CA GLU A 261 -18.39 -44.66 -0.79
C GLU A 261 -18.47 -45.81 0.25
N ASP A 262 -19.58 -45.95 0.99
CA ASP A 262 -19.74 -47.01 2.01
C ASP A 262 -20.60 -48.22 1.57
N GLU A 263 -21.10 -48.26 0.33
CA GLU A 263 -21.84 -49.43 -0.21
C GLU A 263 -21.08 -50.22 -1.30
N GLN A 264 -19.78 -49.97 -1.51
CA GLN A 264 -18.95 -50.73 -2.47
C GLN A 264 -17.73 -51.45 -1.86
N GLN A 265 -17.78 -51.79 -0.56
CA GLN A 265 -16.83 -52.72 0.09
C GLN A 265 -17.54 -53.96 0.65
N ALA A 266 -18.30 -54.66 -0.19
CA ALA A 266 -18.69 -56.04 0.06
C ALA A 266 -18.93 -56.77 -1.27
N ASN A 267 -17.85 -57.13 -1.98
CA ASN A 267 -17.67 -58.43 -2.63
C ASN A 267 -16.49 -58.46 -3.61
N THR A 268 -15.52 -59.33 -3.28
CA THR A 268 -14.71 -60.16 -4.20
C THR A 268 -13.90 -59.50 -5.35
N MET A 269 -12.58 -59.46 -5.17
CA MET A 269 -11.56 -59.68 -6.22
C MET A 269 -11.34 -61.21 -6.44
N PRO A 270 -10.55 -61.71 -7.42
CA PRO A 270 -9.98 -61.12 -8.67
C PRO A 270 -10.06 -62.06 -9.92
N ARG A 271 -9.88 -61.57 -11.17
CA ARG A 271 -8.94 -62.11 -12.22
C ARG A 271 -9.08 -61.50 -13.64
N SER A 272 -7.93 -61.06 -14.16
CA SER A 272 -7.29 -61.25 -15.50
C SER A 272 -8.01 -61.11 -16.87
N THR A 273 -7.40 -60.24 -17.70
CA THR A 273 -6.89 -60.39 -19.10
C THR A 273 -7.79 -60.42 -20.36
N SER A 274 -7.19 -59.79 -21.41
CA SER A 274 -7.36 -59.92 -22.88
C SER A 274 -8.50 -59.12 -23.53
N VAL A 275 -8.21 -58.09 -24.37
CA VAL A 275 -7.65 -58.05 -25.75
C VAL A 275 -8.63 -58.55 -26.82
N THR A 276 -9.06 -57.65 -27.72
CA THR A 276 -9.24 -57.74 -29.20
C THR A 276 -10.25 -56.65 -29.64
N ASN A 277 -9.93 -55.64 -30.44
CA ASN A 277 -9.60 -55.54 -31.88
C ASN A 277 -10.80 -55.46 -32.85
N THR A 278 -10.63 -54.59 -33.88
CA THR A 278 -11.25 -54.57 -35.23
C THR A 278 -12.68 -54.00 -35.32
N THR A 279 -13.14 -53.24 -36.31
CA THR A 279 -12.72 -52.77 -37.66
C THR A 279 -13.77 -51.72 -38.07
N GLY A 280 -13.49 -50.57 -38.72
CA GLY A 280 -13.13 -50.43 -40.13
C GLY A 280 -14.37 -50.44 -41.05
N THR A 281 -14.83 -49.30 -41.57
CA THR A 281 -15.58 -49.21 -42.85
C THR A 281 -15.47 -47.80 -43.45
N SER A 282 -15.37 -47.76 -44.77
CA SER A 282 -14.86 -46.68 -45.61
C SER A 282 -15.86 -46.27 -46.71
N ARG A 283 -15.64 -45.05 -47.26
CA ARG A 283 -15.86 -44.61 -48.67
C ARG A 283 -17.31 -44.25 -49.13
N PRO A 284 -17.51 -43.54 -50.27
CA PRO A 284 -16.86 -42.31 -50.81
C PRO A 284 -17.82 -41.28 -51.51
N VAL A 285 -17.25 -40.21 -52.11
CA VAL A 285 -17.50 -39.63 -53.48
C VAL A 285 -18.01 -38.16 -53.60
N GLN A 286 -17.13 -37.32 -54.20
CA GLN A 286 -17.26 -36.23 -55.23
C GLN A 286 -18.27 -35.06 -55.02
N GLU A 287 -18.11 -33.81 -55.52
CA GLU A 287 -17.30 -33.11 -56.55
C GLU A 287 -17.50 -31.58 -56.34
N SER A 288 -16.48 -30.70 -56.41
CA SER A 288 -16.16 -29.77 -57.53
C SER A 288 -16.42 -28.26 -57.28
N ALA A 289 -15.38 -27.45 -57.62
CA ALA A 289 -15.40 -26.07 -58.18
C ALA A 289 -15.90 -24.90 -57.29
N ASN A 290 -15.47 -23.63 -57.39
CA ASN A 290 -14.30 -22.90 -57.93
C ASN A 290 -14.51 -21.39 -57.56
N ILE A 291 -13.42 -20.61 -57.42
CA ILE A 291 -13.28 -19.18 -57.78
C ILE A 291 -13.76 -18.03 -56.82
N SER A 292 -12.75 -17.20 -56.48
CA SER A 292 -12.61 -15.73 -56.26
C SER A 292 -13.36 -14.96 -55.15
N SER A 293 -12.65 -14.10 -54.41
CA SER A 293 -12.36 -12.69 -54.79
C SER A 293 -11.91 -11.84 -53.58
N THR A 294 -10.64 -11.42 -53.62
CA THR A 294 -10.02 -10.15 -53.15
C THR A 294 -10.61 -9.31 -52.02
N ASP A 295 -9.81 -9.20 -50.94
CA ASP A 295 -9.18 -8.00 -50.38
C ASP A 295 -9.64 -6.59 -50.82
N TRP A 296 -9.83 -5.72 -49.81
CA TRP A 296 -9.57 -4.28 -49.92
C TRP A 296 -8.99 -3.71 -48.62
N LYS A 297 -7.72 -3.32 -48.69
CA LYS A 297 -7.03 -2.31 -47.86
C LYS A 297 -6.32 -1.45 -48.92
N THR A 298 -6.38 -0.12 -48.99
CA THR A 298 -5.99 0.86 -47.97
C THR A 298 -6.12 2.28 -48.59
N LEU A 299 -6.29 3.29 -47.73
CA LEU A 299 -5.76 4.67 -47.81
C LEU A 299 -6.22 5.60 -48.96
N CYS A 300 -6.71 6.78 -48.56
CA CYS A 300 -6.16 8.10 -48.92
C CYS A 300 -6.97 9.19 -48.20
N ASP A 301 -6.31 10.19 -47.63
CA ASP A 301 -6.79 11.59 -47.75
C ASP A 301 -5.73 12.60 -47.27
N GLU A 302 -5.14 13.28 -48.26
CA GLU A 302 -4.54 14.61 -48.12
C GLU A 302 -5.46 15.64 -48.81
N ARG A 303 -5.65 16.76 -48.12
CA ARG A 303 -6.00 18.12 -48.61
C ARG A 303 -7.22 18.28 -49.53
N CYS A 304 -8.18 19.06 -49.04
CA CYS A 304 -8.95 19.97 -49.88
C CYS A 304 -9.17 21.33 -49.19
N SER A 305 -8.64 22.37 -49.84
CA SER A 305 -8.97 23.78 -49.62
C SER A 305 -10.12 24.17 -50.56
N ASN A 306 -11.09 24.90 -50.00
CA ASN A 306 -11.96 25.92 -50.61
C ASN A 306 -12.27 25.85 -52.11
N ALA A 307 -13.55 25.61 -52.45
CA ALA A 307 -14.18 26.24 -53.60
C ALA A 307 -15.69 26.37 -53.39
N ALA A 308 -16.24 27.44 -53.96
CA ALA A 308 -17.54 28.02 -53.69
C ALA A 308 -18.74 27.17 -54.16
N VAL A 309 -19.83 27.34 -53.42
CA VAL A 309 -21.19 26.91 -53.76
C VAL A 309 -21.74 27.80 -54.89
N PRO A 310 -22.37 27.23 -55.93
CA PRO A 310 -23.42 27.89 -56.67
C PRO A 310 -24.78 27.31 -56.26
N GLN A 311 -25.69 28.22 -55.91
CA GLN A 311 -27.13 27.98 -55.82
C GLN A 311 -27.65 27.43 -57.16
N PHE A 312 -28.33 26.29 -57.14
CA PHE A 312 -29.21 25.92 -58.25
C PHE A 312 -30.60 26.46 -57.98
N GLY A 313 -30.96 27.46 -58.79
CA GLY A 313 -32.27 28.08 -58.84
C GLY A 313 -33.33 27.12 -59.35
N GLN A 314 -34.53 27.35 -58.84
CA GLN A 314 -35.80 26.86 -59.38
C GLN A 314 -35.88 27.22 -60.87
N GLN A 315 -36.02 26.22 -61.74
CA GLN A 315 -36.49 26.41 -63.10
C GLN A 315 -37.84 25.73 -63.26
N ALA A 316 -38.77 26.52 -63.77
CA ALA A 316 -40.15 26.18 -64.03
C ALA A 316 -40.25 24.95 -64.93
N ALA A 317 -41.18 24.07 -64.58
CA ALA A 317 -41.59 22.94 -65.40
C ALA A 317 -42.24 23.45 -66.69
N THR A 318 -41.48 23.48 -67.78
CA THR A 318 -42.02 23.43 -69.13
C THR A 318 -42.34 21.98 -69.45
N THR A 319 -43.63 21.69 -69.55
CA THR A 319 -44.18 20.41 -70.02
C THR A 319 -43.57 20.07 -71.40
N PRO A 320 -42.84 18.96 -71.55
CA PRO A 320 -42.40 18.54 -72.88
C PRO A 320 -43.62 18.05 -73.69
N PRO A 321 -43.67 18.30 -75.01
CA PRO A 321 -44.75 17.81 -75.85
C PRO A 321 -44.74 16.28 -75.86
N GLN A 322 -45.92 15.70 -75.67
CA GLN A 322 -46.16 14.26 -75.76
C GLN A 322 -45.57 13.70 -77.06
N PRO A 323 -44.74 12.64 -77.03
CA PRO A 323 -44.33 11.97 -78.24
C PRO A 323 -45.54 11.23 -78.80
N PHE A 324 -46.19 11.82 -79.80
CA PHE A 324 -47.19 11.11 -80.59
C PHE A 324 -46.57 9.82 -81.13
N CYS A 325 -47.20 8.68 -80.83
CA CYS A 325 -46.72 7.38 -81.28
C CYS A 325 -46.82 7.33 -82.80
N THR A 326 -45.70 7.48 -83.49
CA THR A 326 -45.61 7.48 -84.97
C THR A 326 -46.25 6.25 -85.59
N LYS A 327 -46.23 5.11 -84.88
CA LYS A 327 -46.85 3.85 -85.28
C LYS A 327 -48.39 3.90 -85.25
N GLU A 328 -49.01 4.56 -84.28
CA GLU A 328 -50.49 4.71 -84.25
C GLU A 328 -50.95 5.56 -85.44
N LEU A 329 -50.21 6.62 -85.75
CA LEU A 329 -50.49 7.48 -86.90
C LEU A 329 -50.36 6.71 -88.23
N GLU A 330 -49.39 5.81 -88.32
CA GLU A 330 -49.14 5.00 -89.53
C GLU A 330 -50.21 3.92 -89.74
N VAL A 331 -50.60 3.21 -88.69
CA VAL A 331 -51.72 2.24 -88.74
C VAL A 331 -53.05 2.96 -89.00
N GLN A 332 -53.26 4.15 -88.43
CA GLN A 332 -54.45 4.96 -88.67
C GLN A 332 -54.54 5.42 -90.14
N LYS A 333 -53.42 5.76 -90.77
CA LYS A 333 -53.35 6.08 -92.22
C LYS A 333 -53.70 4.87 -93.08
N GLN A 334 -53.18 3.68 -92.73
CA GLN A 334 -53.48 2.44 -93.44
C GLN A 334 -54.97 2.08 -93.35
N TYR A 335 -55.58 2.24 -92.17
CA TYR A 335 -57.02 2.06 -91.95
C TYR A 335 -57.87 2.99 -92.82
N ASN A 336 -57.49 4.27 -92.90
CA ASN A 336 -58.22 5.23 -93.73
C ASN A 336 -58.11 4.91 -95.22
N LEU A 337 -56.93 4.47 -95.70
CA LEU A 337 -56.74 4.07 -97.09
C LEU A 337 -57.56 2.82 -97.44
N LEU A 338 -57.59 1.84 -96.54
CA LEU A 338 -58.35 0.62 -96.71
C LEU A 338 -59.87 0.88 -96.76
N LEU A 339 -60.35 1.82 -95.92
CA LEU A 339 -61.74 2.26 -95.93
C LEU A 339 -62.10 2.94 -97.26
N GLN A 340 -61.20 3.77 -97.80
CA GLN A 340 -61.37 4.40 -99.10
C GLN A 340 -61.45 3.36 -100.24
N GLU A 341 -60.56 2.36 -100.22
CA GLU A 341 -60.57 1.27 -101.20
C GLU A 341 -61.83 0.42 -101.13
N TYR A 342 -62.29 0.08 -99.92
CA TYR A 342 -63.56 -0.61 -99.70
C TYR A 342 -64.73 0.19 -100.29
N THR A 343 -64.79 1.50 -100.06
CA THR A 343 -65.87 2.35 -100.61
C THR A 343 -65.84 2.43 -102.13
N ARG A 344 -64.65 2.50 -102.74
CA ARG A 344 -64.46 2.47 -104.20
C ARG A 344 -64.95 1.15 -104.79
N LYS A 345 -64.53 0.03 -104.21
CA LYS A 345 -64.92 -1.32 -104.65
C LYS A 345 -66.41 -1.59 -104.46
N ALA A 346 -67.00 -1.09 -103.38
CA ALA A 346 -68.44 -1.15 -103.17
C ALA A 346 -69.21 -0.40 -104.26
N ALA A 347 -68.74 0.79 -104.66
CA ALA A 347 -69.34 1.55 -105.75
C ALA A 347 -69.17 0.84 -107.12
N GLU A 348 -67.99 0.27 -107.41
CA GLU A 348 -67.75 -0.53 -108.62
C GLU A 348 -68.65 -1.78 -108.69
N CYS A 349 -68.79 -2.51 -107.57
CA CYS A 349 -69.72 -3.63 -107.43
C CYS A 349 -71.15 -3.20 -107.76
N GLN A 350 -71.58 -2.06 -107.23
CA GLN A 350 -72.93 -1.55 -107.39
C GLN A 350 -73.18 -1.17 -108.86
N GLN A 351 -72.26 -0.46 -109.49
CA GLN A 351 -72.33 -0.09 -110.91
C GLN A 351 -72.38 -1.33 -111.84
N LEU A 352 -71.59 -2.37 -111.55
CA LEU A 352 -71.61 -3.61 -112.34
C LEU A 352 -72.87 -4.44 -112.10
N SER A 353 -73.36 -4.46 -110.87
CA SER A 353 -74.65 -5.09 -110.53
C SER A 353 -75.80 -4.40 -111.25
N ASP A 354 -75.81 -3.06 -111.29
CA ASP A 354 -76.80 -2.26 -112.02
C ASP A 354 -76.73 -2.54 -113.53
N ARG A 355 -75.51 -2.59 -114.11
CA ARG A 355 -75.30 -2.98 -115.53
C ARG A 355 -75.78 -4.40 -115.83
N LEU A 356 -75.55 -5.34 -114.92
CA LEU A 356 -76.00 -6.74 -115.06
C LEU A 356 -77.52 -6.86 -114.95
N MET A 357 -78.15 -6.04 -114.10
CA MET A 357 -79.60 -5.87 -114.03
C MET A 357 -80.18 -5.33 -115.34
N ILE A 358 -79.59 -4.26 -115.91
CA ILE A 358 -80.01 -3.65 -117.18
C ILE A 358 -79.80 -4.61 -118.37
N ALA A 359 -78.67 -5.33 -118.43
CA ALA A 359 -78.43 -6.36 -119.44
C ALA A 359 -79.36 -7.59 -119.27
N GLY A 360 -79.90 -7.81 -118.06
CA GLY A 360 -80.88 -8.85 -117.78
C GLY A 360 -82.28 -8.55 -118.33
N THR A 361 -82.61 -7.27 -118.56
CA THR A 361 -83.91 -6.80 -119.05
C THR A 361 -83.92 -6.50 -120.56
N ALA A 362 -82.76 -6.34 -121.20
CA ALA A 362 -82.63 -6.27 -122.66
C ALA A 362 -82.82 -7.67 -123.28
N LYS A 363 -84.07 -8.04 -123.57
CA LYS A 363 -84.42 -9.20 -124.40
C LYS A 363 -85.34 -8.72 -125.51
N GLU A 364 -84.81 -8.57 -126.72
CA GLU A 364 -85.53 -8.76 -128.01
C GLU A 364 -84.60 -8.37 -129.17
N GLY A 365 -83.88 -9.35 -129.71
CA GLY A 365 -83.00 -9.17 -130.86
C GLY A 365 -82.30 -10.48 -131.21
N VAL A 366 -82.80 -11.15 -132.24
CA VAL A 366 -82.33 -12.46 -132.73
C VAL A 366 -80.97 -12.30 -133.44
N GLN A 367 -80.11 -13.33 -133.32
CA GLN A 367 -78.84 -13.55 -134.04
C GLN A 367 -77.49 -13.09 -133.44
N ASP A 368 -77.29 -13.14 -132.12
CA ASP A 368 -75.94 -13.32 -131.51
C ASP A 368 -75.95 -13.85 -130.05
N GLN A 369 -76.90 -14.73 -129.70
CA GLN A 369 -77.14 -15.16 -128.29
C GLN A 369 -75.97 -15.90 -127.61
N SER A 370 -75.01 -16.44 -128.35
CA SER A 370 -73.87 -17.16 -127.77
C SER A 370 -72.80 -16.20 -127.22
N THR A 371 -72.65 -15.01 -127.80
CA THR A 371 -71.66 -14.01 -127.36
C THR A 371 -72.19 -13.21 -126.17
N GLU A 372 -73.47 -12.83 -126.20
CA GLU A 372 -74.15 -12.16 -125.07
C GLU A 372 -74.24 -13.04 -123.80
N CYS A 373 -74.45 -14.36 -123.96
CA CYS A 373 -74.47 -15.28 -122.81
C CYS A 373 -73.08 -15.39 -122.15
N ALA A 374 -72.02 -15.47 -122.96
CA ALA A 374 -70.64 -15.48 -122.47
C ALA A 374 -70.27 -14.14 -121.79
N GLU A 375 -70.72 -13.01 -122.34
CA GLU A 375 -70.52 -11.69 -121.72
C GLU A 375 -71.23 -11.57 -120.36
N ARG A 376 -72.46 -12.09 -120.25
CA ARG A 376 -73.22 -12.09 -119.00
C ARG A 376 -72.58 -12.99 -117.93
N GLU A 377 -72.06 -14.14 -118.29
CA GLU A 377 -71.32 -15.01 -117.37
C GLU A 377 -70.01 -14.36 -116.92
N LEU A 378 -69.31 -13.68 -117.83
CA LEU A 378 -68.10 -12.91 -117.53
C LEU A 378 -68.39 -11.74 -116.57
N LEU A 379 -69.50 -11.02 -116.76
CA LEU A 379 -69.96 -9.97 -115.84
C LEU A 379 -70.37 -10.54 -114.47
N LYS A 380 -71.05 -11.70 -114.42
CA LYS A 380 -71.38 -12.38 -113.15
C LYS A 380 -70.13 -12.80 -112.39
N LYS A 381 -69.15 -13.39 -113.10
CA LYS A 381 -67.87 -13.78 -112.52
C LYS A 381 -67.14 -12.55 -111.98
N ARG A 382 -67.13 -11.44 -112.74
CA ARG A 382 -66.53 -10.19 -112.30
C ARG A 382 -67.25 -9.58 -111.09
N CYS A 383 -68.58 -9.68 -111.02
CA CYS A 383 -69.35 -9.26 -109.84
C CYS A 383 -69.03 -10.12 -108.61
N ALA A 384 -68.91 -11.44 -108.78
CA ALA A 384 -68.53 -12.35 -107.70
C ALA A 384 -67.12 -12.05 -107.18
N GLU A 385 -66.13 -11.90 -108.07
CA GLU A 385 -64.76 -11.49 -107.72
C GLU A 385 -64.74 -10.15 -106.95
N LEU A 386 -65.52 -9.16 -107.38
CA LEU A 386 -65.59 -7.88 -106.68
C LEU A 386 -66.29 -7.97 -105.32
N LEU A 387 -67.27 -8.86 -105.15
CA LEU A 387 -67.92 -9.12 -103.86
C LEU A 387 -66.94 -9.80 -102.89
N ASP A 388 -66.12 -10.73 -103.38
CA ASP A 388 -65.06 -11.39 -102.61
C ASP A 388 -63.98 -10.37 -102.21
N GLU A 389 -63.46 -9.58 -103.17
CA GLU A 389 -62.52 -8.47 -102.90
C GLU A 389 -63.09 -7.51 -101.83
N ARG A 390 -64.37 -7.15 -101.95
CA ARG A 390 -65.06 -6.28 -100.97
C ARG A 390 -65.13 -6.92 -99.59
N ASP A 391 -65.42 -8.22 -99.50
CA ASP A 391 -65.53 -8.91 -98.22
C ASP A 391 -64.14 -9.12 -97.58
N GLU A 392 -63.08 -9.33 -98.36
CA GLU A 392 -61.67 -9.29 -97.92
C GLU A 392 -61.30 -7.93 -97.32
N PHE A 393 -61.63 -6.83 -98.02
CA PHE A 393 -61.44 -5.47 -97.50
C PHE A 393 -62.20 -5.25 -96.18
N ARG A 394 -63.40 -5.81 -96.02
CA ARG A 394 -64.17 -5.72 -94.76
C ARG A 394 -63.46 -6.44 -93.61
N VAL A 395 -62.89 -7.62 -93.85
CA VAL A 395 -62.12 -8.36 -92.85
C VAL A 395 -60.87 -7.57 -92.44
N LEU A 396 -60.11 -7.08 -93.43
CA LEU A 396 -58.91 -6.27 -93.18
C LEU A 396 -59.22 -5.00 -92.38
N ILE A 397 -60.35 -4.33 -92.65
CA ILE A 397 -60.79 -3.14 -91.89
C ILE A 397 -61.03 -3.50 -90.42
N ARG A 398 -61.69 -4.63 -90.15
CA ARG A 398 -61.93 -5.08 -88.77
C ARG A 398 -60.63 -5.43 -88.06
N GLU A 399 -59.72 -6.14 -88.72
CA GLU A 399 -58.41 -6.49 -88.16
C GLU A 399 -57.59 -5.25 -87.81
N GLN A 400 -57.54 -4.26 -88.72
CA GLN A 400 -56.85 -2.99 -88.46
C GLN A 400 -57.52 -2.18 -87.34
N SER A 401 -58.86 -2.22 -87.23
CA SER A 401 -59.57 -1.59 -86.10
C SER A 401 -59.19 -2.23 -84.76
N VAL A 402 -59.18 -3.56 -84.68
CA VAL A 402 -58.78 -4.29 -83.47
C VAL A 402 -57.32 -4.00 -83.10
N GLN A 403 -56.43 -3.98 -84.10
CA GLN A 403 -55.02 -3.63 -83.87
C GLN A 403 -54.88 -2.21 -83.30
N LEU A 404 -55.61 -1.23 -83.83
CA LEU A 404 -55.62 0.14 -83.30
C LEU A 404 -56.12 0.21 -81.86
N GLU A 405 -57.17 -0.54 -81.52
CA GLU A 405 -57.68 -0.64 -80.15
C GLU A 405 -56.66 -1.27 -79.20
N ASP A 406 -55.99 -2.34 -79.62
CA ASP A 406 -54.91 -2.99 -78.86
C ASP A 406 -53.73 -2.04 -78.63
N TYR A 407 -53.32 -1.28 -79.66
CA TYR A 407 -52.27 -0.28 -79.53
C TYR A 407 -52.66 0.82 -78.52
N ARG A 408 -53.89 1.32 -78.58
CA ARG A 408 -54.41 2.30 -77.62
C ARG A 408 -54.46 1.75 -76.20
N ALA A 409 -54.91 0.50 -76.03
CA ALA A 409 -54.94 -0.15 -74.72
C ALA A 409 -53.53 -0.32 -74.13
N LYS A 410 -52.57 -0.77 -74.95
CA LYS A 410 -51.15 -0.88 -74.57
C LYS A 410 -50.55 0.47 -74.21
N PHE A 411 -50.85 1.52 -75.00
CA PHE A 411 -50.38 2.87 -74.73
C PHE A 411 -50.93 3.41 -73.40
N ARG A 412 -52.23 3.24 -73.13
CA ARG A 412 -52.82 3.63 -71.84
C ARG A 412 -52.20 2.88 -70.66
N SER A 413 -51.98 1.57 -70.79
CA SER A 413 -51.32 0.78 -69.73
C SER A 413 -49.87 1.24 -69.50
N ALA A 414 -49.13 1.51 -70.58
CA ALA A 414 -47.77 2.05 -70.48
C ALA A 414 -47.77 3.44 -69.83
N GLN A 415 -48.72 4.30 -70.18
CA GLN A 415 -48.88 5.63 -69.58
C GLN A 415 -49.18 5.54 -68.09
N GLN A 416 -50.09 4.65 -67.68
CA GLN A 416 -50.38 4.40 -66.26
C GLN A 416 -49.12 3.96 -65.51
N LYS A 417 -48.34 3.02 -66.07
CA LYS A 417 -47.07 2.58 -65.45
C LYS A 417 -46.06 3.70 -65.32
N VAL A 418 -45.96 4.61 -66.30
CA VAL A 418 -45.07 5.77 -66.22
C VAL A 418 -45.50 6.71 -65.09
N GLU A 419 -46.80 6.96 -64.92
CA GLU A 419 -47.30 7.79 -63.80
C GLU A 419 -47.08 7.12 -62.43
N GLU A 420 -47.29 5.81 -62.32
CA GLU A 420 -46.98 5.04 -61.10
C GLU A 420 -45.48 5.09 -60.76
N GLN A 421 -44.60 4.93 -61.76
CA GLN A 421 -43.15 5.05 -61.57
C GLN A 421 -42.73 6.47 -61.19
N LYS A 422 -43.36 7.52 -61.75
CA LYS A 422 -43.10 8.91 -61.35
C LYS A 422 -43.42 9.12 -59.87
N LEU A 423 -44.59 8.67 -59.40
CA LEU A 423 -44.96 8.74 -57.98
C LEU A 423 -43.98 7.96 -57.09
N GLN A 424 -43.51 6.80 -57.56
CA GLN A 424 -42.50 6.02 -56.84
C GLN A 424 -41.14 6.75 -56.77
N ILE A 425 -40.71 7.38 -57.86
CA ILE A 425 -39.49 8.20 -57.91
C ILE A 425 -39.63 9.38 -56.96
N ASP A 426 -40.75 10.10 -56.96
CA ASP A 426 -40.99 11.23 -56.06
C ASP A 426 -40.95 10.80 -54.59
N LYS A 427 -41.56 9.64 -54.27
CA LYS A 427 -41.48 9.04 -52.94
C LYS A 427 -40.02 8.74 -52.56
N GLN A 428 -39.23 8.14 -53.45
CA GLN A 428 -37.82 7.87 -53.20
C GLN A 428 -36.99 9.16 -53.05
N GLN A 429 -37.27 10.19 -53.85
CA GLN A 429 -36.58 11.48 -53.75
C GLN A 429 -36.87 12.18 -52.41
N THR A 430 -38.12 12.15 -51.94
CA THR A 430 -38.46 12.70 -50.62
C THR A 430 -37.78 11.95 -49.48
N THR A 431 -37.71 10.61 -49.55
CA THR A 431 -36.97 9.82 -48.56
C THR A 431 -35.47 10.10 -48.59
N ASN A 432 -34.87 10.20 -49.79
CA ASN A 432 -33.45 10.52 -49.95
C ASN A 432 -33.13 11.90 -49.37
N ARG A 433 -33.94 12.92 -49.66
CA ARG A 433 -33.76 14.26 -49.06
C ARG A 433 -33.80 14.24 -47.54
N ARG A 434 -34.69 13.43 -46.94
CA ARG A 434 -34.77 13.27 -45.48
C ARG A 434 -33.53 12.58 -44.91
N ILE A 435 -33.06 11.52 -45.56
CA ILE A 435 -31.83 10.81 -45.17
C ILE A 435 -30.62 11.73 -45.29
N GLU A 436 -30.50 12.50 -46.38
CA GLU A 436 -29.45 13.50 -46.57
C GLU A 436 -29.46 14.56 -45.45
N GLN A 437 -30.63 15.07 -45.07
CA GLN A 437 -30.76 16.02 -43.95
C GLN A 437 -30.31 15.39 -42.62
N GLN A 438 -30.65 14.13 -42.38
CA GLN A 438 -30.22 13.40 -41.18
C GLN A 438 -28.71 13.18 -41.16
N ILE A 439 -28.12 12.68 -42.25
CA ILE A 439 -26.67 12.49 -42.38
C ILE A 439 -25.94 13.82 -42.15
N ASN A 440 -26.41 14.91 -42.77
CA ASN A 440 -25.81 16.22 -42.58
C ASN A 440 -25.89 16.71 -41.12
N PHE A 441 -27.00 16.45 -40.44
CA PHE A 441 -27.14 16.76 -39.01
C PHE A 441 -26.16 15.95 -38.15
N GLU A 442 -26.04 14.65 -38.39
CA GLU A 442 -25.11 13.77 -37.68
C GLU A 442 -23.65 14.17 -37.90
N ILE A 443 -23.26 14.52 -39.14
CA ILE A 443 -21.93 15.07 -39.46
C ILE A 443 -21.66 16.34 -38.66
N GLN A 444 -22.63 17.26 -38.55
CA GLN A 444 -22.46 18.47 -37.75
C GLN A 444 -22.30 18.16 -36.25
N GLN A 445 -23.03 17.18 -35.72
CA GLN A 445 -22.89 16.74 -34.33
C GLN A 445 -21.51 16.12 -34.08
N ILE A 446 -21.04 15.27 -34.98
CA ILE A 446 -19.70 14.67 -34.93
C ILE A 446 -18.63 15.77 -34.97
N LYS A 447 -18.74 16.73 -35.89
CA LYS A 447 -17.84 17.89 -35.98
C LYS A 447 -17.80 18.70 -34.68
N LYS A 448 -18.95 18.97 -34.06
CA LYS A 448 -19.02 19.67 -32.76
C LYS A 448 -18.32 18.88 -31.64
N LYS A 449 -18.51 17.56 -31.59
CA LYS A 449 -17.84 16.68 -30.61
C LYS A 449 -16.32 16.70 -30.79
N PHE A 450 -15.83 16.55 -32.02
CA PHE A 450 -14.40 16.64 -32.31
C PHE A 450 -13.84 18.02 -31.95
N GLN A 451 -14.50 19.11 -32.32
CA GLN A 451 -14.06 20.46 -31.94
C GLN A 451 -14.04 20.70 -30.44
N LYS A 452 -14.93 20.05 -29.67
CA LYS A 452 -14.90 20.09 -28.20
C LYS A 452 -13.68 19.32 -27.67
N GLN A 453 -13.45 18.10 -28.15
CA GLN A 453 -12.29 17.29 -27.75
C GLN A 453 -10.96 17.95 -28.13
N LEU A 454 -10.84 18.56 -29.31
CA LEU A 454 -9.64 19.30 -29.68
C LEU A 454 -9.38 20.48 -28.74
N ARG A 455 -10.43 21.23 -28.36
CA ARG A 455 -10.30 22.33 -27.39
C ARG A 455 -9.88 21.83 -26.00
N GLU A 456 -10.41 20.69 -25.57
CA GLU A 456 -10.00 20.03 -24.32
C GLU A 456 -8.55 19.54 -24.36
N LEU A 457 -8.05 19.13 -25.54
CA LEU A 457 -6.67 18.67 -25.72
C LEU A 457 -5.66 19.81 -25.92
N THR A 458 -6.10 20.96 -26.41
CA THR A 458 -5.26 22.13 -26.72
C THR A 458 -4.35 22.62 -25.57
N PRO A 459 -4.75 22.60 -24.27
CA PRO A 459 -3.91 23.13 -23.21
C PRO A 459 -2.83 22.16 -22.70
N TYR A 460 -2.91 20.85 -22.96
CA TYR A 460 -1.99 19.87 -22.39
C TYR A 460 -0.50 20.08 -22.74
N PRO A 461 -0.13 20.46 -23.99
CA PRO A 461 1.27 20.75 -24.31
C PRO A 461 1.86 21.87 -23.44
N ARG A 462 1.10 22.97 -23.22
CA ARG A 462 1.55 24.07 -22.36
C ARG A 462 1.64 23.66 -20.89
N LEU A 463 0.66 22.91 -20.40
CA LEU A 463 0.68 22.35 -19.04
C LEU A 463 1.88 21.42 -18.82
N LEU A 464 2.27 20.67 -19.84
CA LEU A 464 3.45 19.81 -19.82
C LEU A 464 4.73 20.65 -19.78
N GLU A 465 4.87 21.65 -20.66
CA GLU A 465 6.00 22.60 -20.65
C GLU A 465 6.12 23.30 -19.28
N ASP A 466 5.01 23.74 -18.69
CA ASP A 466 4.99 24.35 -17.35
C ASP A 466 5.43 23.37 -16.25
N ALA A 467 5.02 22.10 -16.36
CA ALA A 467 5.42 21.05 -15.42
C ALA A 467 6.90 20.70 -15.56
N GLU A 468 7.42 20.58 -16.78
CA GLU A 468 8.84 20.36 -17.07
C GLU A 468 9.69 21.52 -16.56
N ALA A 469 9.27 22.77 -16.79
CA ALA A 469 9.95 23.94 -16.27
C ALA A 469 9.98 23.98 -14.73
N LYS A 470 8.92 23.52 -14.05
CA LYS A 470 8.89 23.39 -12.58
C LYS A 470 9.85 22.29 -12.10
N VAL A 471 9.88 21.15 -12.78
CA VAL A 471 10.80 20.05 -12.45
C VAL A 471 12.25 20.50 -12.59
N GLU A 472 12.61 21.21 -13.65
CA GLU A 472 13.97 21.73 -13.82
C GLU A 472 14.36 22.76 -12.75
N LYS A 473 13.42 23.65 -12.36
CA LYS A 473 13.64 24.57 -11.23
C LYS A 473 13.89 23.82 -9.91
N LEU A 474 13.11 22.78 -9.63
CA LEU A 474 13.27 21.96 -8.42
C LEU A 474 14.58 21.17 -8.43
N LYS A 475 14.97 20.60 -9.59
CA LYS A 475 16.27 19.93 -9.76
C LYS A 475 17.42 20.88 -9.47
N HIS A 476 17.39 22.09 -10.05
CA HIS A 476 18.42 23.09 -9.82
C HIS A 476 18.48 23.53 -8.34
N SER A 477 17.33 23.71 -7.69
CA SER A 477 17.26 24.01 -6.26
C SER A 477 17.82 22.87 -5.40
N ASN A 478 17.46 21.62 -5.68
CA ASN A 478 17.98 20.46 -4.96
C ASN A 478 19.49 20.33 -5.13
N GLN A 479 20.02 20.54 -6.35
CA GLN A 479 21.46 20.51 -6.59
C GLN A 479 22.21 21.57 -5.76
N LYS A 480 21.64 22.78 -5.61
CA LYS A 480 22.19 23.80 -4.70
C LYS A 480 22.20 23.33 -3.25
N LEU A 481 21.08 22.81 -2.74
CA LEU A 481 20.98 22.29 -1.37
C LEU A 481 21.97 21.13 -1.11
N TYR A 482 22.16 20.22 -2.07
CA TYR A 482 23.17 19.18 -1.96
C TYR A 482 24.59 19.77 -1.87
N SER A 483 24.90 20.77 -2.69
CA SER A 483 26.23 21.43 -2.64
C SER A 483 26.46 22.21 -1.33
N GLU A 484 25.41 22.74 -0.71
CA GLU A 484 25.47 23.40 0.60
C GLU A 484 25.60 22.37 1.73
N LEU A 485 24.89 21.25 1.64
CA LEU A 485 25.03 20.12 2.56
C LEU A 485 26.44 19.53 2.53
N GLU A 486 27.02 19.35 1.34
CA GLU A 486 28.40 18.89 1.20
C GLU A 486 29.40 19.86 1.84
N ARG A 487 29.22 21.18 1.65
CA ARG A 487 30.06 22.19 2.31
C ARG A 487 29.92 22.16 3.83
N THR A 488 28.71 22.05 4.36
CA THR A 488 28.48 22.00 5.81
C THR A 488 29.04 20.71 6.42
N LEU A 489 28.91 19.57 5.74
CA LEU A 489 29.55 18.31 6.16
C LEU A 489 31.07 18.42 6.19
N GLN A 490 31.70 19.08 5.20
CA GLN A 490 33.14 19.35 5.22
C GLN A 490 33.55 20.23 6.40
N GLN A 491 32.74 21.25 6.72
CA GLN A 491 32.98 22.12 7.88
C GLN A 491 32.86 21.36 9.21
N VAL A 492 31.85 20.51 9.35
CA VAL A 492 31.67 19.68 10.55
C VAL A 492 32.86 18.74 10.74
N LYS A 493 33.31 18.05 9.68
CA LYS A 493 34.50 17.19 9.72
C LYS A 493 35.75 17.95 10.19
N LEU A 494 35.97 19.16 9.66
CA LEU A 494 37.09 20.00 10.07
C LEU A 494 36.99 20.38 11.57
N LEU A 495 35.78 20.71 12.05
CA LEU A 495 35.55 21.01 13.47
C LEU A 495 35.74 19.78 14.37
N GLU A 496 35.31 18.60 13.93
CA GLU A 496 35.55 17.32 14.63
C GLU A 496 37.06 17.03 14.72
N GLU A 497 37.80 17.18 13.62
CA GLU A 497 39.27 17.02 13.61
C GLU A 497 39.95 18.00 14.57
N ARG A 498 39.52 19.28 14.59
CA ARG A 498 40.03 20.29 15.53
C ARG A 498 39.69 19.96 16.99
N LEU A 499 38.49 19.45 17.25
CA LEU A 499 38.09 19.04 18.60
C LEU A 499 38.93 17.85 19.07
N ASN A 500 39.11 16.84 18.21
CA ASN A 500 39.93 15.66 18.51
C ASN A 500 41.39 16.04 18.77
N ALA A 501 41.96 16.96 17.98
CA ALA A 501 43.32 17.47 18.21
C ALA A 501 43.44 18.21 19.56
N ALA A 502 42.45 19.04 19.91
CA ALA A 502 42.42 19.74 21.20
C ALA A 502 42.19 18.80 22.39
N GLN A 503 41.41 17.72 22.21
CA GLN A 503 41.23 16.69 23.22
C GLN A 503 42.50 15.87 23.41
N GLY A 504 43.24 15.55 22.33
CA GLY A 504 44.55 14.92 22.41
C GLY A 504 45.55 15.74 23.22
N SER A 505 45.68 17.03 22.91
CA SER A 505 46.64 17.91 23.61
C SER A 505 46.28 18.12 25.09
N LYS A 506 45.00 18.33 25.41
CA LYS A 506 44.55 18.46 26.81
C LYS A 506 44.64 17.15 27.57
N GLY A 507 44.43 16.02 26.90
CA GLY A 507 44.60 14.69 27.48
C GLY A 507 46.04 14.49 27.96
N GLU A 508 47.02 14.79 27.12
CA GLU A 508 48.45 14.70 27.47
C GLU A 508 48.85 15.64 28.63
N GLU A 509 48.33 16.88 28.65
CA GLU A 509 48.57 17.83 29.74
C GLU A 509 47.99 17.35 31.08
N VAL A 510 46.76 16.83 31.06
CA VAL A 510 46.11 16.26 32.25
C VAL A 510 46.85 15.01 32.72
N GLN A 511 47.31 14.16 31.80
CA GLN A 511 48.08 12.95 32.15
C GLN A 511 49.39 13.31 32.86
N LYS A 512 50.15 14.27 32.33
CA LYS A 512 51.37 14.78 32.96
C LYS A 512 51.10 15.41 34.34
N ALA A 513 50.00 16.18 34.46
CA ALA A 513 49.62 16.76 35.74
C ALA A 513 49.24 15.69 36.78
N VAL A 514 48.55 14.62 36.36
CA VAL A 514 48.22 13.48 37.22
C VAL A 514 49.49 12.75 37.67
N GLU A 515 50.44 12.48 36.76
CA GLU A 515 51.72 11.86 37.09
C GLU A 515 52.53 12.69 38.10
N LEU A 516 52.58 14.02 37.91
CA LEU A 516 53.24 14.93 38.86
C LEU A 516 52.57 14.92 40.24
N LEU A 517 51.23 14.98 40.29
CA LEU A 517 50.49 14.93 41.55
C LEU A 517 50.66 13.57 42.26
N GLN A 518 50.75 12.47 41.51
CA GLN A 518 51.04 11.16 42.08
C GLN A 518 52.42 11.13 42.75
N LEU A 519 53.45 11.66 42.09
CA LEU A 519 54.80 11.77 42.67
C LEU A 519 54.84 12.68 43.90
N GLU A 520 54.13 13.82 43.88
CA GLU A 520 54.02 14.69 45.06
C GLU A 520 53.33 13.98 46.23
N LEU A 521 52.31 13.18 45.95
CA LEU A 521 51.57 12.44 46.95
C LEU A 521 52.43 11.34 47.59
N GLU A 522 53.21 10.60 46.79
CA GLU A 522 54.20 9.64 47.29
C GLU A 522 55.25 10.31 48.19
N HIS A 523 55.77 11.47 47.77
CA HIS A 523 56.75 12.23 48.55
C HIS A 523 56.17 12.73 49.88
N LEU A 524 54.92 13.20 49.89
CA LEU A 524 54.23 13.63 51.12
C LEU A 524 53.97 12.45 52.06
N GLN A 525 53.59 11.28 51.54
CA GLN A 525 53.42 10.07 52.33
C GLN A 525 54.73 9.65 53.01
N GLN A 526 55.84 9.62 52.27
CA GLN A 526 57.16 9.31 52.83
C GLN A 526 57.56 10.30 53.93
N ARG A 527 57.30 11.60 53.74
CA ARG A 527 57.56 12.64 54.75
C ARG A 527 56.69 12.44 55.99
N GLN A 528 55.42 12.06 55.82
CA GLN A 528 54.52 11.78 56.94
C GLN A 528 54.98 10.56 57.76
N GLU A 529 55.41 9.49 57.10
CA GLU A 529 55.97 8.31 57.78
C GLU A 529 57.24 8.63 58.57
N ALA A 530 58.13 9.45 58.01
CA ALA A 530 59.34 9.90 58.70
C ALA A 530 58.99 10.71 59.97
N MET A 531 58.07 11.67 59.86
CA MET A 531 57.58 12.45 61.00
C MET A 531 56.90 11.58 62.07
N GLN A 532 56.16 10.54 61.67
CA GLN A 532 55.55 9.60 62.62
C GLN A 532 56.60 8.78 63.38
N LYS A 533 57.66 8.32 62.72
CA LYS A 533 58.77 7.60 63.37
C LYS A 533 59.52 8.50 64.35
N GLU A 534 59.78 9.75 63.97
CA GLU A 534 60.43 10.73 64.86
C GLU A 534 59.57 11.04 66.07
N LYS A 535 58.25 11.22 65.88
CA LYS A 535 57.30 11.39 66.97
C LYS A 535 57.31 10.20 67.93
N GLN A 536 57.26 8.97 67.41
CA GLN A 536 57.31 7.76 68.24
C GLN A 536 58.61 7.68 69.06
N ALA A 537 59.75 7.96 68.44
CA ALA A 537 61.03 7.99 69.15
C ALA A 537 61.06 9.04 70.27
N ALA A 538 60.50 10.23 70.02
CA ALA A 538 60.40 11.29 71.03
C ALA A 538 59.44 10.91 72.18
N GLU A 539 58.31 10.25 71.89
CA GLU A 539 57.39 9.74 72.90
C GLU A 539 58.03 8.66 73.78
N GLU A 540 58.79 7.74 73.18
CA GLU A 540 59.58 6.74 73.92
C GLU A 540 60.65 7.37 74.80
N GLU A 541 61.38 8.36 74.30
CA GLU A 541 62.39 9.08 75.07
C GLU A 541 61.75 9.87 76.24
N ALA A 542 60.62 10.53 76.00
CA ALA A 542 59.86 11.23 77.03
C ALA A 542 59.38 10.25 78.12
N ALA A 543 58.88 9.08 77.74
CA ALA A 543 58.48 8.04 78.68
C ALA A 543 59.65 7.53 79.53
N ARG A 544 60.83 7.34 78.93
CA ARG A 544 62.06 6.96 79.67
C ARG A 544 62.45 8.02 80.70
N LYS A 545 62.51 9.30 80.29
CA LYS A 545 62.81 10.41 81.21
C LYS A 545 61.78 10.55 82.33
N GLN A 546 60.51 10.27 82.04
CA GLN A 546 59.46 10.28 83.06
C GLN A 546 59.68 9.19 84.12
N LEU A 547 60.05 7.97 83.71
CA LEU A 547 60.40 6.88 84.62
C LEU A 547 61.61 7.24 85.49
N GLU A 548 62.68 7.79 84.89
CA GLU A 548 63.86 8.26 85.64
C GLU A 548 63.50 9.31 86.69
N LEU A 549 62.63 10.27 86.36
CA LEU A 549 62.14 11.27 87.31
C LEU A 549 61.35 10.63 88.46
N ASP A 550 60.52 9.63 88.20
CA ASP A 550 59.75 8.94 89.23
C ASP A 550 60.64 8.06 90.12
N GLU A 551 61.68 7.44 89.57
CA GLU A 551 62.74 6.76 90.35
C GLU A 551 63.49 7.74 91.26
N LEU A 552 63.88 8.92 90.75
CA LEU A 552 64.53 9.96 91.54
C LEU A 552 63.61 10.52 92.63
N ARG A 553 62.32 10.75 92.32
CA ARG A 553 61.32 11.21 93.29
C ARG A 553 61.10 10.19 94.41
N THR A 554 60.95 8.91 94.06
CA THR A 554 60.78 7.84 95.05
C THR A 554 62.06 7.61 95.87
N GLY A 555 63.24 7.71 95.25
CA GLY A 555 64.54 7.67 95.93
C GLY A 555 64.69 8.82 96.93
N SER A 556 64.40 10.06 96.50
CA SER A 556 64.43 11.25 97.34
C SER A 556 63.45 11.14 98.51
N ALA A 557 62.20 10.71 98.27
CA ALA A 557 61.20 10.50 99.32
C ALA A 557 61.67 9.48 100.37
N LYS A 558 62.33 8.37 99.95
CA LYS A 558 62.91 7.38 100.87
C LYS A 558 64.04 7.97 101.73
N ILE A 559 64.92 8.79 101.14
CA ILE A 559 66.02 9.45 101.86
C ILE A 559 65.45 10.43 102.90
N ILE A 560 64.47 11.26 102.50
CA ILE A 560 63.79 12.20 103.39
C ILE A 560 63.13 11.45 104.55
N ALA A 561 62.37 10.39 104.28
CA ALA A 561 61.70 9.59 105.31
C ALA A 561 62.69 9.01 106.32
N ARG A 562 63.81 8.43 105.86
CA ARG A 562 64.86 7.87 106.74
C ARG A 562 65.55 8.96 107.57
N THR A 563 65.78 10.14 107.01
CA THR A 563 66.41 11.25 107.73
C THR A 563 65.47 11.84 108.78
N ASN A 564 64.18 12.01 108.45
CA ASN A 564 63.16 12.43 109.42
C ASN A 564 63.01 11.42 110.57
N GLN A 565 63.03 10.11 110.28
CA GLN A 565 62.99 9.08 111.30
C GLN A 565 64.19 9.17 112.25
N ARG A 566 65.40 9.36 111.73
CA ARG A 566 66.62 9.54 112.55
C ARG A 566 66.55 10.80 113.42
N MET A 567 66.13 11.92 112.83
CA MET A 567 65.97 13.17 113.57
C MET A 567 64.91 13.06 114.68
N GLU A 568 63.80 12.36 114.43
CA GLU A 568 62.78 12.10 115.45
C GLU A 568 63.29 11.19 116.58
N GLN A 569 64.10 10.18 116.25
CA GLN A 569 64.78 9.34 117.25
C GLN A 569 65.76 10.17 118.11
N GLU A 570 66.57 11.04 117.50
CA GLU A 570 67.46 11.95 118.22
C GLU A 570 66.68 12.92 119.12
N ARG A 571 65.55 13.45 118.63
CA ARG A 571 64.65 14.32 119.40
C ARG A 571 64.09 13.60 120.62
N GLN A 572 63.60 12.36 120.45
CA GLN A 572 63.09 11.53 121.55
C GLN A 572 64.18 11.25 122.58
N ALA A 573 65.37 10.83 122.15
CA ALA A 573 66.51 10.59 123.04
C ALA A 573 66.96 11.85 123.79
N ALA A 574 66.96 13.01 123.13
CA ALA A 574 67.27 14.29 123.78
C ALA A 574 66.19 14.66 124.83
N GLN A 575 64.92 14.43 124.53
CA GLN A 575 63.81 14.74 125.44
C GLN A 575 63.79 13.81 126.66
N GLU A 576 64.13 12.53 126.49
CA GLU A 576 64.36 11.60 127.61
C GLU A 576 65.50 12.07 128.52
N ARG A 577 66.62 12.52 127.95
CA ARG A 577 67.75 13.09 128.72
C ARG A 577 67.36 14.36 129.47
N TYR A 578 66.59 15.25 128.83
CA TYR A 578 66.07 16.44 129.53
C TYR A 578 65.19 16.05 130.72
N GLY A 579 64.27 15.08 130.53
CA GLY A 579 63.44 14.57 131.62
C GLY A 579 64.27 13.98 132.77
N GLN A 580 65.33 13.23 132.47
CA GLN A 580 66.27 12.70 133.49
C GLN A 580 66.95 13.83 134.25
N LEU A 581 67.54 14.81 133.56
CA LEU A 581 68.21 15.96 134.18
C LEU A 581 67.23 16.80 135.02
N GLU A 582 65.99 16.95 134.59
CA GLU A 582 64.95 17.63 135.38
C GLU A 582 64.64 16.88 136.69
N THR A 583 64.58 15.54 136.65
CA THR A 583 64.41 14.73 137.87
C THR A 583 65.62 14.79 138.79
N GLU A 584 66.84 14.75 138.26
CA GLU A 584 68.08 14.90 139.04
C GLU A 584 68.18 16.30 139.67
N LEU A 585 67.82 17.36 138.93
CA LEU A 585 67.76 18.72 139.45
C LEU A 585 66.74 18.84 140.59
N ALA A 586 65.56 18.23 140.43
CA ALA A 586 64.54 18.20 141.48
C ALA A 586 65.03 17.45 142.73
N GLN A 587 65.73 16.32 142.54
CA GLN A 587 66.37 15.57 143.64
C GLN A 587 67.44 16.41 144.35
N CYS A 588 68.37 17.02 143.61
CA CYS A 588 69.41 17.91 144.17
C CYS A 588 68.81 19.09 144.95
N ARG A 589 67.72 19.69 144.44
CA ARG A 589 66.98 20.76 145.15
C ARG A 589 66.37 20.25 146.46
N ALA A 590 65.78 19.05 146.45
CA ALA A 590 65.22 18.43 147.65
C ALA A 590 66.32 18.11 148.68
N GLU A 591 67.45 17.54 148.26
CA GLU A 591 68.61 17.27 149.12
C GLU A 591 69.22 18.54 149.71
N ALA A 592 69.37 19.59 148.90
CA ALA A 592 69.85 20.89 149.38
C ALA A 592 68.90 21.48 150.44
N SER A 593 67.58 21.44 150.18
CA SER A 593 66.58 21.89 151.16
C SER A 593 66.63 21.09 152.46
N PHE A 594 66.82 19.77 152.37
CA PHE A 594 66.99 18.89 153.52
C PHE A 594 68.25 19.26 154.35
N ASN A 595 69.38 19.47 153.69
CA ASN A 595 70.63 19.87 154.35
C ASN A 595 70.55 21.26 155.01
N ILE A 596 69.86 22.22 154.36
CA ILE A 596 69.62 23.55 154.93
C ILE A 596 68.78 23.44 156.20
N SER A 597 67.69 22.64 156.18
CA SER A 597 66.85 22.39 157.36
C SER A 597 67.66 21.83 158.54
N ASN A 598 68.50 20.81 158.28
CA ASN A 598 69.36 20.21 159.32
C ASN A 598 70.37 21.23 159.89
N ARG A 599 70.95 22.08 159.03
CA ARG A 599 71.85 23.16 159.47
C ARG A 599 71.12 24.19 160.33
N GLU A 600 69.91 24.60 159.95
CA GLU A 600 69.09 25.54 160.72
C GLU A 600 68.65 24.96 162.07
N GLU A 601 68.37 23.65 162.14
CA GLU A 601 68.09 22.96 163.40
C GLU A 601 69.31 22.94 164.33
N ALA A 602 70.50 22.62 163.81
CA ALA A 602 71.75 22.69 164.58
C ALA A 602 72.08 24.11 165.06
N LEU A 603 71.85 25.13 164.24
CA LEU A 603 72.02 26.54 164.62
C LEU A 603 71.05 26.98 165.71
N ARG A 604 69.79 26.51 165.66
CA ARG A 604 68.79 26.74 166.70
C ARG A 604 69.20 26.10 168.02
N GLU A 605 69.71 24.87 167.98
CA GLU A 605 70.22 24.16 169.16
C GLU A 605 71.45 24.86 169.77
N MET A 606 72.42 25.26 168.96
CA MET A 606 73.56 26.06 169.43
C MET A 606 73.12 27.38 170.07
N HIS A 607 72.18 28.12 169.46
CA HIS A 607 71.67 29.35 170.06
C HIS A 607 70.94 29.11 171.38
N HIS A 608 70.21 27.99 171.51
CA HIS A 608 69.58 27.60 172.76
C HIS A 608 70.63 27.33 173.85
N GLN A 609 71.70 26.59 173.54
CA GLN A 609 72.80 26.33 174.46
C GLN A 609 73.54 27.60 174.89
N ILE A 610 73.80 28.53 173.96
CA ILE A 610 74.38 29.84 174.28
C ILE A 610 73.47 30.59 175.26
N LYS A 611 72.15 30.59 175.03
CA LYS A 611 71.19 31.27 175.90
C LYS A 611 71.18 30.69 177.33
N VAL A 612 71.28 29.37 177.46
CA VAL A 612 71.40 28.69 178.76
C VAL A 612 72.71 29.07 179.46
N LEU A 613 73.83 29.04 178.74
CA LEU A 613 75.14 29.44 179.28
C LEU A 613 75.17 30.91 179.70
N SER A 614 74.63 31.82 178.89
CA SER A 614 74.49 33.24 179.23
C SER A 614 73.66 33.42 180.51
N GLY A 615 72.53 32.71 180.65
CA GLY A 615 71.74 32.74 181.88
C GLY A 615 72.52 32.25 183.10
N SER A 616 73.29 31.16 182.97
CA SER A 616 74.14 30.65 184.06
C SER A 616 75.26 31.61 184.44
N PHE A 617 75.77 32.39 183.48
CA PHE A 617 76.80 33.39 183.71
C PHE A 617 76.25 34.61 184.45
N ASP A 618 75.04 35.07 184.08
CA ASP A 618 74.34 36.16 184.77
C ASP A 618 74.06 35.78 186.25
N ASP A 619 73.63 34.54 186.51
CA ASP A 619 73.44 34.02 187.87
C ASP A 619 74.74 34.02 188.68
N ALA A 620 75.85 33.60 188.07
CA ALA A 620 77.18 33.65 188.70
C ALA A 620 77.63 35.10 188.97
N GLN A 621 77.35 36.04 188.07
CA GLN A 621 77.64 37.46 188.28
C GLN A 621 76.84 38.06 189.43
N LEU A 622 75.54 37.72 189.54
CA LEU A 622 74.70 38.14 190.68
C LEU A 622 75.25 37.60 192.01
N GLN A 623 75.73 36.36 192.02
CA GLN A 623 76.40 35.76 193.18
C GLN A 623 77.67 36.53 193.59
N ILE A 624 78.52 36.88 192.61
CA ILE A 624 79.73 37.69 192.84
C ILE A 624 79.36 39.07 193.40
N GLN A 625 78.32 39.72 192.86
CA GLN A 625 77.83 41.01 193.34
C GLN A 625 77.36 40.93 194.81
N SER A 626 76.61 39.89 195.15
CA SER A 626 76.14 39.64 196.52
C SER A 626 77.30 39.45 197.50
N LEU A 627 78.31 38.65 197.13
CA LEU A 627 79.50 38.42 197.95
C LEU A 627 80.33 39.69 198.12
N ARG A 628 80.47 40.52 197.06
CA ARG A 628 81.13 41.84 197.14
C ARG A 628 80.43 42.77 198.13
N ASN A 629 79.09 42.78 198.15
CA ASN A 629 78.32 43.60 199.09
C ASN A 629 78.49 43.12 200.54
N GLN A 630 78.56 41.81 200.78
CA GLN A 630 78.83 41.25 202.12
C GLN A 630 80.24 41.61 202.62
N LEU A 631 81.25 41.58 201.74
CA LEU A 631 82.62 42.01 202.04
C LEU A 631 82.72 43.50 202.40
N ALA A 632 82.02 44.36 201.66
CA ALA A 632 81.97 45.79 201.94
C ALA A 632 81.32 46.10 203.31
N TYR A 633 80.33 45.30 203.71
CA TYR A 633 79.68 45.45 205.02
C TYR A 633 80.65 45.12 206.17
N LEU A 634 81.45 44.05 206.03
CA LEU A 634 82.44 43.63 207.03
C LEU A 634 83.63 44.59 207.15
N GLN A 635 84.00 45.30 206.08
CA GLN A 635 85.07 46.31 206.13
C GLN A 635 84.68 47.56 206.91
N ASN A 636 83.40 47.93 206.95
CA ASN A 636 82.92 49.14 207.64
C ASN A 636 82.77 48.97 209.17
N GLU A 637 82.62 47.75 209.68
CA GLU A 637 82.50 47.51 211.15
C GLU A 637 83.83 47.66 211.91
N LYS A 638 84.99 47.52 211.26
CA LYS A 638 86.28 47.52 211.97
C LYS A 638 86.81 48.91 212.36
N LEU A 639 86.08 49.98 212.00
CA LEU A 639 86.47 51.39 212.18
C LEU A 639 85.97 52.03 213.50
N LEU A 640 85.28 51.29 214.38
CA LEU A 640 84.59 51.87 215.55
C LEU A 640 85.00 51.34 216.94
N CYS A 641 86.04 50.52 217.08
CA CYS A 641 86.49 50.06 218.41
C CYS A 641 88.01 50.16 218.58
N LEU A 642 88.38 51.03 219.54
CA LEU A 642 89.66 51.26 220.23
C LEU A 642 90.57 52.36 219.64
N GLU A 643 90.87 53.52 220.26
CA GLU A 643 90.80 54.01 221.66
C GLU A 643 91.01 53.01 222.81
#